data_AF-A0A9D6YVK9-F1
#
_entry.id   AF-A0A9D6YVK9-F1
#
_cell.length_a   1.000
_cell.length_b   1.000
_cell.length_c   1.000
_cell.angle_alpha   90.00
_cell.angle_beta   90.00
_cell.angle_gamma   90.00
#
_symmetry.space_group_name_H-M   'P 1'
#
loop_
_entity.id
_entity.type
_entity.pdbx_description
1 polymer ?
#
loop_
_entity_poly.entity_id
_entity_poly.type
_entity_poly.pdbx_seq_one_letter_code
_entity_poly.pdbx_strand_id
1 'polypeptide(L)'
;MEFRNNRALRVISTIVLALFIWTFCGIFEIAHAISNSSELRVQSSELKAQKPEEKLQRDIEDITQTIERIKKIKTHEELQGEKENLRQKRQEIEGHDAEIRKQFQDTEEKIKGLSDEIKQRHKDFVKKYEENLNTLKRNLDDIEKAETAEEVKVEVEKVKTFLEKTKPPSRHTPPKASKPPNRVRELKRVRTSWLEKLGDFLIPSVYAAEPPPPSPADLAETLETPLTQEIREMAAKHGNTPVGLYEYVRNTFKYEPYVGSVKGAIQTLRENGGNEWDLASLLIALYRASGIPARYVVGTVEIPIEQAMSWLGVEDANIAADLLYTQGRHTSLIISGGKISVIRTQHVWVQAYVSFLHTRGAASGPGDTWIDIDPSFKTQTVSQTLSLNGIPTFDQMTYLSTLRTESPLDFYRIQLQNFLDANASNYVADALSRNLEIVPENLGILIGQLPYKALSVDAIYSAIPSAIRQKFTLTILDNLGFTHLTYTAPLPALVNKRITLSYAPATSADASAIATYGGLYATPPYLIQLKPQVKLDGQIIAEGNPIGAAQEQKLEFHFESPTDIDIVQNTIIAGEYYAIALNAYAGSGSHQEIIDRAQRLAAIQDTINLNDPITLNDRLGEVLYLSAMLYHQNLNMAERKMAAISSVIDIKDVSEMMYFLTTKVEYFFGIPKKMTPVSITADMDRNSHLIIPIDGDLNRIKPYAILEGNHASYLEHNATEKMYKTEALSAVKGIQLAHDQNIPVHTVTAQNINTLLPTLQISEQVKTDIQNVINSGWYAIVPESNLTVGDWIGVGYILQNPENGEAYYRIEGGHGGAVLVYAAYIADMVITALSDFASNSIIGAIRPKLCFPGQDNWLFTKDDTCYTSVTFYEACSVDKDNCLYKYDVSHPEFARPLIYVYENAPEAQLTKYIKASDWQSQDGAPYMRVGYAVLTTIEFMMYYFKATNHGLLAGSGYRTKTRNSSVGGAPRSHHPDGVAADITLTGGPNPPRKCDVLSLADYLIGGKGEALHEGKASTVHIAIPGKNNRDGHKYKWSCQ
;
A
#
# COMPACT_ATOMS: atom_id res chain seq x y z
N MET A 1 -45.75 -22.16 -31.20
CA MET A 1 -45.83 -22.61 -32.61
C MET A 1 -44.99 -21.60 -33.38
N GLU A 2 -43.80 -21.85 -33.92
CA GLU A 2 -43.24 -22.99 -34.66
C GLU A 2 -41.73 -23.23 -34.34
N PHE A 3 -41.20 -22.73 -33.23
CA PHE A 3 -39.76 -22.80 -32.94
C PHE A 3 -39.26 -24.09 -32.24
N ARG A 4 -40.16 -25.04 -31.91
CA ARG A 4 -39.83 -26.13 -30.96
C ARG A 4 -39.25 -27.41 -31.57
N ASN A 5 -39.32 -27.62 -32.89
CA ASN A 5 -38.98 -28.90 -33.54
C ASN A 5 -37.82 -28.88 -34.56
N ASN A 6 -37.10 -27.77 -34.73
CA ASN A 6 -36.02 -27.71 -35.71
C ASN A 6 -34.68 -28.19 -35.11
N ARG A 7 -34.28 -29.44 -35.43
CA ARG A 7 -33.02 -30.07 -34.95
C ARG A 7 -31.76 -29.25 -35.31
N ALA A 8 -31.76 -28.58 -36.47
CA ALA A 8 -30.62 -27.77 -36.89
C ALA A 8 -30.44 -26.54 -35.98
N LEU A 9 -31.53 -25.92 -35.53
CA LEU A 9 -31.46 -24.76 -34.64
C LEU A 9 -30.99 -25.16 -33.23
N ARG A 10 -31.34 -26.34 -32.72
CA ARG A 10 -30.78 -26.82 -31.43
C ARG A 10 -29.29 -27.09 -31.54
N VAL A 11 -28.83 -27.69 -32.63
CA VAL A 11 -27.39 -27.92 -32.85
C VAL A 11 -26.65 -26.57 -32.96
N ILE A 12 -27.22 -25.60 -33.67
CA ILE A 12 -26.63 -24.25 -33.77
C ILE A 12 -26.67 -23.53 -32.43
N SER A 13 -27.76 -23.59 -31.65
CA SER A 13 -27.83 -22.99 -30.32
C SER A 13 -26.88 -23.67 -29.32
N THR A 14 -26.69 -24.99 -29.39
CA THR A 14 -25.71 -25.71 -28.56
C THR A 14 -24.28 -25.40 -28.99
N ILE A 15 -24.01 -25.24 -30.30
CA ILE A 15 -22.70 -24.82 -30.80
C ILE A 15 -22.42 -23.36 -30.48
N VAL A 16 -23.42 -22.47 -30.54
CA VAL A 16 -23.28 -21.06 -30.16
C VAL A 16 -23.13 -20.95 -28.65
N LEU A 17 -23.84 -21.72 -27.83
CA LEU A 17 -23.66 -21.76 -26.39
C LEU A 17 -22.31 -22.36 -26.01
N ALA A 18 -21.86 -23.43 -26.69
CA ALA A 18 -20.54 -24.02 -26.50
C ALA A 18 -19.42 -23.08 -26.97
N LEU A 19 -19.61 -22.32 -28.06
CA LEU A 19 -18.69 -21.29 -28.52
C LEU A 19 -18.69 -20.10 -27.56
N PHE A 20 -19.84 -19.66 -27.05
CA PHE A 20 -19.92 -18.59 -26.05
C PHE A 20 -19.22 -18.99 -24.74
N ILE A 21 -19.42 -20.23 -24.31
CA ILE A 21 -18.75 -20.84 -23.15
C ILE A 21 -17.24 -21.05 -23.41
N TRP A 22 -16.82 -21.25 -24.66
CA TRP A 22 -15.41 -21.43 -25.03
C TRP A 22 -14.67 -20.10 -25.30
N THR A 23 -15.35 -19.05 -25.78
CA THR A 23 -14.73 -17.75 -26.09
C THR A 23 -14.86 -16.71 -24.99
N PHE A 24 -15.84 -16.80 -24.09
CA PHE A 24 -16.04 -15.81 -23.01
C PHE A 24 -15.84 -16.37 -21.59
N CYS A 25 -15.89 -17.69 -21.39
CA CYS A 25 -15.40 -18.32 -20.17
C CYS A 25 -14.06 -19.01 -20.50
N GLY A 26 -12.95 -18.50 -19.96
CA GLY A 26 -11.61 -19.06 -20.16
C GLY A 26 -11.46 -20.45 -19.55
N ILE A 27 -12.03 -21.47 -20.18
CA ILE A 27 -12.08 -22.84 -19.63
C ILE A 27 -10.71 -23.51 -19.63
N PHE A 28 -9.68 -23.04 -20.33
CA PHE A 28 -8.36 -23.70 -20.23
C PHE A 28 -7.48 -23.16 -19.09
N GLU A 29 -7.58 -21.88 -18.74
CA GLU A 29 -6.99 -21.32 -17.51
C GLU A 29 -7.77 -21.74 -16.27
N ILE A 30 -9.10 -21.72 -16.41
CA ILE A 30 -10.00 -22.21 -15.37
C ILE A 30 -9.91 -23.74 -15.28
N ALA A 31 -9.72 -24.54 -16.33
CA ALA A 31 -9.60 -26.01 -16.20
C ALA A 31 -8.22 -26.49 -15.76
N HIS A 32 -7.14 -25.71 -15.90
CA HIS A 32 -5.87 -26.07 -15.28
C HIS A 32 -5.85 -25.67 -13.79
N ALA A 33 -6.44 -24.52 -13.46
CA ALA A 33 -6.74 -24.14 -12.07
C ALA A 33 -7.85 -25.01 -11.44
N ILE A 34 -8.79 -25.56 -12.22
CA ILE A 34 -9.86 -26.47 -11.78
C ILE A 34 -9.43 -27.93 -11.79
N SER A 35 -8.55 -28.40 -12.68
CA SER A 35 -8.04 -29.77 -12.58
C SER A 35 -7.14 -29.90 -11.36
N ASN A 36 -6.23 -28.93 -11.14
CA ASN A 36 -5.47 -28.87 -9.91
C ASN A 36 -6.38 -28.58 -8.72
N SER A 37 -7.32 -27.62 -8.76
CA SER A 37 -8.21 -27.39 -7.60
C SER A 37 -9.23 -28.50 -7.34
N SER A 38 -9.56 -29.36 -8.32
CA SER A 38 -10.40 -30.54 -8.14
C SER A 38 -9.61 -31.73 -7.59
N GLU A 39 -8.37 -31.96 -8.04
CA GLU A 39 -7.44 -32.90 -7.39
C GLU A 39 -7.03 -32.43 -5.97
N LEU A 40 -6.87 -31.11 -5.75
CA LEU A 40 -6.65 -30.46 -4.44
C LEU A 40 -7.93 -30.45 -3.57
N ARG A 41 -9.14 -30.46 -4.17
CA ARG A 41 -10.43 -30.66 -3.46
C ARG A 41 -10.59 -32.10 -3.00
N VAL A 42 -10.15 -33.06 -3.80
CA VAL A 42 -10.21 -34.49 -3.46
C VAL A 42 -9.28 -34.78 -2.27
N GLN A 43 -8.04 -34.26 -2.25
CA GLN A 43 -7.13 -34.40 -1.10
C GLN A 43 -7.60 -33.68 0.17
N SER A 44 -8.21 -32.49 0.06
CA SER A 44 -8.78 -31.78 1.22
C SER A 44 -10.09 -32.40 1.74
N SER A 45 -10.86 -33.07 0.88
CA SER A 45 -12.05 -33.81 1.28
C SER A 45 -11.71 -35.11 2.03
N GLU A 46 -10.55 -35.72 1.76
CA GLU A 46 -10.08 -36.94 2.45
C GLU A 46 -9.55 -36.67 3.87
N LEU A 47 -9.36 -35.41 4.26
CA LEU A 47 -8.84 -34.98 5.57
C LEU A 47 -9.92 -34.51 6.59
N LYS A 48 -11.21 -34.60 6.28
CA LYS A 48 -12.31 -34.06 7.12
C LYS A 48 -12.78 -34.96 8.28
N ALA A 49 -11.88 -35.70 8.92
CA ALA A 49 -12.15 -36.18 10.28
C ALA A 49 -11.74 -35.08 11.27
N GLN A 50 -12.72 -34.40 11.89
CA GLN A 50 -12.44 -33.40 12.92
C GLN A 50 -11.63 -34.02 14.05
N LYS A 51 -10.55 -33.35 14.43
CA LYS A 51 -9.66 -33.82 15.50
C LYS A 51 -10.33 -33.64 16.86
N PRO A 52 -10.05 -34.50 17.85
CA PRO A 52 -10.70 -34.44 19.17
C PRO A 52 -10.59 -33.08 19.86
N GLU A 53 -9.58 -32.27 19.54
CA GLU A 53 -9.41 -30.92 20.08
C GLU A 53 -10.44 -29.93 19.57
N GLU A 54 -10.70 -29.92 18.26
CA GLU A 54 -11.71 -29.06 17.65
C GLU A 54 -13.11 -29.45 18.11
N LYS A 55 -13.34 -30.75 18.34
CA LYS A 55 -14.60 -31.23 18.90
C LYS A 55 -14.79 -30.80 20.35
N LEU A 56 -13.78 -30.95 21.20
CA LEU A 56 -13.83 -30.49 22.59
C LEU A 56 -14.07 -28.98 22.69
N GLN A 57 -13.40 -28.18 21.86
CA GLN A 57 -13.62 -26.73 21.84
C GLN A 57 -15.05 -26.38 21.43
N ARG A 58 -15.58 -27.04 20.40
CA ARG A 58 -16.97 -26.84 19.97
C ARG A 58 -17.96 -27.23 21.07
N ASP A 59 -17.75 -28.35 21.74
CA ASP A 59 -18.64 -28.77 22.83
C ASP A 59 -18.64 -27.75 23.98
N ILE A 60 -17.49 -27.15 24.29
CA ILE A 60 -17.39 -26.06 25.29
C ILE A 60 -18.14 -24.79 24.81
N GLU A 61 -18.05 -24.44 23.53
CA GLU A 61 -18.80 -23.33 22.95
C GLU A 61 -20.32 -23.60 22.97
N ASP A 62 -20.75 -24.80 22.60
CA ASP A 62 -22.15 -25.24 22.65
C ASP A 62 -22.71 -25.21 24.08
N ILE A 63 -21.91 -25.65 25.06
CA ILE A 63 -22.25 -25.53 26.49
C ILE A 63 -22.43 -24.06 26.88
N THR A 64 -21.53 -23.18 26.45
CA THR A 64 -21.61 -21.74 26.73
C THR A 64 -22.90 -21.14 26.18
N GLN A 65 -23.25 -21.46 24.93
CA GLN A 65 -24.51 -20.99 24.32
C GLN A 65 -25.74 -21.55 25.05
N THR A 66 -25.70 -22.84 25.40
CA THR A 66 -26.79 -23.51 26.12
C THR A 66 -27.04 -22.86 27.47
N ILE A 67 -25.97 -22.51 28.20
CA ILE A 67 -26.05 -21.80 29.47
C ILE A 67 -26.70 -20.42 29.32
N GLU A 68 -26.34 -19.66 28.28
CA GLU A 68 -26.95 -18.36 28.00
C GLU A 68 -28.43 -18.47 27.58
N ARG A 69 -28.84 -19.57 26.93
CA ARG A 69 -30.26 -19.85 26.68
C ARG A 69 -31.01 -20.16 27.97
N ILE A 70 -30.45 -20.99 28.86
CA ILE A 70 -31.09 -21.34 30.14
C ILE A 70 -31.47 -20.10 30.95
N LYS A 71 -30.65 -19.03 30.91
CA LYS A 71 -30.95 -17.76 31.60
C LYS A 71 -32.21 -17.04 31.12
N LYS A 72 -32.64 -17.32 29.89
CA LYS A 72 -33.78 -16.66 29.23
C LYS A 72 -35.06 -17.50 29.26
N ILE A 73 -34.96 -18.77 29.68
CA ILE A 73 -36.08 -19.71 29.71
C ILE A 73 -37.11 -19.33 30.77
N LYS A 74 -38.39 -19.48 30.42
CA LYS A 74 -39.53 -19.17 31.30
C LYS A 74 -40.38 -20.38 31.65
N THR A 75 -40.18 -21.53 30.99
CA THR A 75 -40.99 -22.74 31.17
C THR A 75 -40.16 -23.91 31.69
N HIS A 76 -40.80 -24.83 32.42
CA HIS A 76 -40.12 -26.02 32.97
C HIS A 76 -39.71 -27.01 31.86
N GLU A 77 -40.51 -27.13 30.80
CA GLU A 77 -40.27 -28.07 29.70
C GLU A 77 -39.04 -27.68 28.88
N GLU A 78 -38.90 -26.40 28.51
CA GLU A 78 -37.71 -25.86 27.85
C GLU A 78 -36.45 -26.05 28.72
N LEU A 79 -36.57 -25.86 30.03
CA LEU A 79 -35.47 -26.02 30.97
C LEU A 79 -34.97 -27.48 31.02
N GLN A 80 -35.87 -28.46 31.04
CA GLN A 80 -35.49 -29.87 31.00
C GLN A 80 -34.85 -30.26 29.66
N GLY A 81 -35.31 -29.68 28.55
CA GLY A 81 -34.70 -29.86 27.24
C GLY A 81 -33.23 -29.42 27.19
N GLU A 82 -32.92 -28.23 27.71
CA GLU A 82 -31.52 -27.77 27.76
C GLU A 82 -30.66 -28.54 28.78
N LYS A 83 -31.23 -29.04 29.88
CA LYS A 83 -30.52 -29.94 30.80
C LYS A 83 -30.09 -31.24 30.12
N GLU A 84 -30.97 -31.85 29.33
CA GLU A 84 -30.64 -33.06 28.57
C GLU A 84 -29.57 -32.77 27.49
N ASN A 85 -29.62 -31.59 26.85
CA ASN A 85 -28.58 -31.15 25.92
C ASN A 85 -27.20 -31.07 26.61
N LEU A 86 -27.12 -30.43 27.79
CA LEU A 86 -25.88 -30.39 28.59
C LEU A 86 -25.38 -31.79 28.98
N ARG A 87 -26.29 -32.72 29.29
CA ARG A 87 -25.95 -34.11 29.61
C ARG A 87 -25.36 -34.85 28.41
N GLN A 88 -25.93 -34.67 27.22
CA GLN A 88 -25.40 -35.23 25.98
C GLN A 88 -24.01 -34.67 25.68
N LYS A 89 -23.83 -33.35 25.79
CA LYS A 89 -22.53 -32.68 25.61
C LYS A 89 -21.46 -33.20 26.57
N ARG A 90 -21.83 -33.47 27.83
CA ARG A 90 -20.93 -34.09 28.81
C ARG A 90 -20.46 -35.49 28.38
N GLN A 91 -21.35 -36.30 27.79
CA GLN A 91 -20.97 -37.64 27.27
C GLN A 91 -20.06 -37.54 26.04
N GLU A 92 -20.32 -36.59 25.13
CA GLU A 92 -19.45 -36.32 23.98
C GLU A 92 -18.03 -35.96 24.43
N ILE A 93 -17.91 -35.08 25.45
CA ILE A 93 -16.64 -34.71 26.06
C ILE A 93 -15.91 -35.92 26.67
N GLU A 94 -16.61 -36.88 27.28
CA GLU A 94 -16.00 -38.13 27.79
C GLU A 94 -15.43 -38.99 26.67
N GLY A 95 -16.09 -39.04 25.51
CA GLY A 95 -15.55 -39.71 24.32
C GLY A 95 -14.27 -39.05 23.82
N HIS A 96 -14.22 -37.72 23.78
CA HIS A 96 -13.06 -36.95 23.34
C HIS A 96 -11.86 -37.09 24.31
N ASP A 97 -12.08 -37.15 25.63
CA ASP A 97 -11.02 -37.31 26.66
C ASP A 97 -10.16 -38.57 26.43
N ALA A 98 -10.78 -39.69 26.04
CA ALA A 98 -10.06 -40.93 25.78
C ALA A 98 -9.03 -40.78 24.64
N GLU A 99 -9.39 -40.08 23.57
CA GLU A 99 -8.50 -39.79 22.45
C GLU A 99 -7.40 -38.78 22.85
N ILE A 100 -7.75 -37.75 23.61
CA ILE A 100 -6.81 -36.73 24.09
C ILE A 100 -5.74 -37.34 25.00
N ARG A 101 -6.11 -38.25 25.91
CA ARG A 101 -5.17 -38.96 26.79
C ARG A 101 -4.15 -39.79 26.02
N LYS A 102 -4.56 -40.39 24.89
CA LYS A 102 -3.63 -41.10 24.00
C LYS A 102 -2.58 -40.16 23.40
N GLN A 103 -3.00 -38.96 22.98
CA GLN A 103 -2.04 -37.95 22.49
C GLN A 103 -1.05 -37.49 23.56
N PHE A 104 -1.47 -37.45 24.84
CA PHE A 104 -0.55 -37.14 25.93
C PHE A 104 0.51 -38.23 26.10
N GLN A 105 0.12 -39.51 26.02
CA GLN A 105 1.06 -40.63 26.04
C GLN A 105 2.05 -40.57 24.86
N ASP A 106 1.56 -40.29 23.65
CA ASP A 106 2.41 -40.13 22.46
C ASP A 106 3.43 -38.98 22.63
N THR A 107 3.01 -37.89 23.29
CA THR A 107 3.89 -36.78 23.63
C THR A 107 4.92 -37.21 24.67
N GLU A 108 4.51 -37.87 25.75
CA GLU A 108 5.39 -38.35 26.82
C GLU A 108 6.49 -39.27 26.28
N GLU A 109 6.14 -40.20 25.39
CA GLU A 109 7.08 -41.06 24.68
C GLU A 109 8.08 -40.26 23.83
N LYS A 110 7.61 -39.28 23.06
CA LYS A 110 8.45 -38.47 22.16
C LYS A 110 9.43 -37.58 22.92
N ILE A 111 9.08 -37.12 24.13
CA ILE A 111 9.93 -36.24 24.94
C ILE A 111 10.82 -36.99 25.95
N LYS A 112 10.84 -38.33 25.98
CA LYS A 112 11.64 -39.11 26.95
C LYS A 112 13.12 -38.74 26.98
N GLY A 113 13.69 -38.42 25.82
CA GLY A 113 15.09 -38.00 25.67
C GLY A 113 15.38 -36.53 25.97
N LEU A 114 14.36 -35.73 26.29
CA LEU A 114 14.50 -34.29 26.57
C LEU A 114 14.76 -34.01 28.06
N SER A 115 15.08 -32.75 28.35
CA SER A 115 15.39 -32.27 29.70
C SER A 115 14.21 -32.46 30.67
N ASP A 116 14.52 -32.53 31.97
CA ASP A 116 13.51 -32.65 33.03
C ASP A 116 12.53 -31.47 33.02
N GLU A 117 12.99 -30.28 32.62
CA GLU A 117 12.14 -29.11 32.47
C GLU A 117 11.03 -29.31 31.42
N ILE A 118 11.35 -29.83 30.22
CA ILE A 118 10.34 -30.08 29.17
C ILE A 118 9.35 -31.16 29.63
N LYS A 119 9.85 -32.23 30.25
CA LYS A 119 9.02 -33.29 30.82
C LYS A 119 8.11 -32.76 31.93
N GLN A 120 8.58 -31.81 32.73
CA GLN A 120 7.79 -31.19 33.79
C GLN A 120 6.68 -30.31 33.21
N ARG A 121 6.96 -29.49 32.21
CA ARG A 121 5.93 -28.68 31.51
C ARG A 121 4.82 -29.54 30.92
N HIS A 122 5.17 -30.72 30.39
CA HIS A 122 4.16 -31.69 29.94
C HIS A 122 3.29 -32.21 31.09
N LYS A 123 3.90 -32.66 32.19
CA LYS A 123 3.15 -33.13 33.37
C LYS A 123 2.23 -32.06 33.94
N ASP A 124 2.70 -30.81 34.00
CA ASP A 124 1.92 -29.69 34.49
C ASP A 124 0.73 -29.39 33.58
N PHE A 125 0.93 -29.44 32.26
CA PHE A 125 -0.15 -29.28 31.27
C PHE A 125 -1.22 -30.37 31.40
N VAL A 126 -0.81 -31.64 31.45
CA VAL A 126 -1.74 -32.79 31.58
C VAL A 126 -2.54 -32.67 32.88
N LYS A 127 -1.87 -32.39 34.00
CA LYS A 127 -2.53 -32.16 35.29
C LYS A 127 -3.56 -31.04 35.21
N LYS A 128 -3.21 -29.92 34.58
CA LYS A 128 -4.10 -28.76 34.45
C LYS A 128 -5.33 -29.06 33.60
N TYR A 129 -5.15 -29.79 32.49
CA TYR A 129 -6.23 -30.31 31.67
C TYR A 129 -7.19 -31.18 32.49
N GLU A 130 -6.66 -32.14 33.25
CA GLU A 130 -7.46 -33.05 34.08
C GLU A 130 -8.24 -32.30 35.16
N GLU A 131 -7.62 -31.35 35.86
CA GLU A 131 -8.28 -30.51 36.87
C GLU A 131 -9.43 -29.70 36.28
N ASN A 132 -9.21 -29.08 35.11
CA ASN A 132 -10.22 -28.28 34.42
C ASN A 132 -11.37 -29.14 33.90
N LEU A 133 -11.07 -30.28 33.27
CA LEU A 133 -12.07 -31.22 32.77
C LEU A 133 -12.94 -31.77 33.91
N ASN A 134 -12.32 -32.19 35.02
CA ASN A 134 -13.05 -32.68 36.18
C ASN A 134 -13.93 -31.60 36.82
N THR A 135 -13.48 -30.34 36.82
CA THR A 135 -14.27 -29.20 37.28
C THR A 135 -15.49 -28.98 36.38
N LEU A 136 -15.29 -28.96 35.06
CA LEU A 136 -16.40 -28.80 34.11
C LEU A 136 -17.44 -29.90 34.27
N LYS A 137 -17.00 -31.17 34.30
CA LYS A 137 -17.91 -32.33 34.46
C LYS A 137 -18.71 -32.25 35.75
N ARG A 138 -18.08 -31.88 36.86
CA ARG A 138 -18.76 -31.70 38.15
C ARG A 138 -19.80 -30.59 38.09
N ASN A 139 -19.45 -29.43 37.55
CA ASN A 139 -20.40 -28.31 37.46
C ASN A 139 -21.59 -28.64 36.55
N LEU A 140 -21.39 -29.42 35.48
CA LEU A 140 -22.48 -29.93 34.64
C LEU A 140 -23.37 -30.94 35.38
N ASP A 141 -22.76 -31.85 36.16
CA ASP A 141 -23.50 -32.80 37.01
C ASP A 141 -24.38 -32.09 38.05
N ASP A 142 -23.91 -30.96 38.58
CA ASP A 142 -24.64 -30.19 39.58
C ASP A 142 -25.86 -29.47 38.96
N ILE A 143 -25.77 -29.02 37.70
CA ILE A 143 -26.93 -28.49 36.94
C ILE A 143 -27.98 -29.59 36.73
N GLU A 144 -27.55 -30.81 36.39
CA GLU A 144 -28.46 -31.95 36.19
C GLU A 144 -29.23 -32.27 37.49
N LYS A 145 -28.53 -32.28 38.63
CA LYS A 145 -29.10 -32.62 39.96
C LYS A 145 -29.94 -31.51 40.59
N ALA A 146 -29.80 -30.26 40.17
CA ALA A 146 -30.55 -29.14 40.73
C ALA A 146 -32.07 -29.32 40.55
N GLU A 147 -32.84 -29.25 41.64
CA GLU A 147 -34.28 -29.56 41.63
C GLU A 147 -35.14 -28.33 41.35
N THR A 148 -34.64 -27.14 41.70
CA THR A 148 -35.36 -25.86 41.53
C THR A 148 -34.76 -24.96 40.47
N ALA A 149 -35.55 -24.04 39.91
CA ALA A 149 -35.08 -23.07 38.91
C ALA A 149 -34.00 -22.13 39.48
N GLU A 150 -34.09 -21.77 40.77
CA GLU A 150 -33.12 -20.95 41.48
C GLU A 150 -31.78 -21.67 41.69
N GLU A 151 -31.80 -22.96 42.04
CA GLU A 151 -30.59 -23.79 42.11
C GLU A 151 -29.92 -23.93 40.74
N VAL A 152 -30.71 -24.15 39.68
CA VAL A 152 -30.17 -24.24 38.31
C VAL A 152 -29.46 -22.94 37.92
N LYS A 153 -30.02 -21.77 38.25
CA LYS A 153 -29.36 -20.47 37.99
C LYS A 153 -28.02 -20.35 38.70
N VAL A 154 -27.93 -20.80 39.96
CA VAL A 154 -26.68 -20.77 40.74
C VAL A 154 -25.61 -21.65 40.09
N GLU A 155 -25.95 -22.89 39.72
CA GLU A 155 -25.00 -23.81 39.09
C GLU A 155 -24.61 -23.37 37.67
N VAL A 156 -25.54 -22.80 36.90
CA VAL A 156 -25.28 -22.13 35.62
C VAL A 156 -24.24 -21.02 35.75
N GLU A 157 -24.35 -20.16 36.77
CA GLU A 157 -23.36 -19.09 36.99
C GLU A 157 -21.98 -19.66 37.36
N LYS A 158 -21.90 -20.79 38.06
CA LYS A 158 -20.61 -21.46 38.33
C LYS A 158 -19.97 -21.96 37.05
N VAL A 159 -20.73 -22.63 36.17
CA VAL A 159 -20.19 -23.08 34.87
C VAL A 159 -19.78 -21.87 34.04
N LYS A 160 -20.61 -20.83 33.95
CA LYS A 160 -20.26 -19.61 33.23
C LYS A 160 -18.96 -18.99 33.73
N THR A 161 -18.83 -18.78 35.04
CA THR A 161 -17.62 -18.21 35.66
C THR A 161 -16.39 -19.06 35.35
N PHE A 162 -16.53 -20.39 35.40
CA PHE A 162 -15.45 -21.31 35.06
C PHE A 162 -15.06 -21.23 33.57
N LEU A 163 -16.04 -21.22 32.67
CA LEU A 163 -15.82 -21.12 31.22
C LEU A 163 -15.24 -19.76 30.85
N GLU A 164 -15.68 -18.66 31.48
CA GLU A 164 -15.09 -17.33 31.29
C GLU A 164 -13.63 -17.27 31.75
N LYS A 165 -13.26 -18.00 32.79
CA LYS A 165 -11.89 -18.11 33.28
C LYS A 165 -10.99 -18.99 32.40
N THR A 166 -11.59 -19.94 31.68
CA THR A 166 -10.87 -20.94 30.86
C THR A 166 -11.13 -20.78 29.37
N LYS A 167 -11.76 -19.67 28.96
CA LYS A 167 -11.98 -19.40 27.54
C LYS A 167 -10.65 -19.09 26.84
N PRO A 168 -10.51 -19.48 25.57
CA PRO A 168 -9.46 -18.96 24.72
C PRO A 168 -9.44 -17.42 24.76
N PRO A 169 -8.26 -16.80 24.73
CA PRO A 169 -8.17 -15.37 24.60
C PRO A 169 -8.64 -14.92 23.20
N SER A 170 -9.03 -13.65 23.08
CA SER A 170 -9.65 -13.09 21.89
C SER A 170 -8.72 -12.07 21.24
N ARG A 171 -8.44 -12.24 19.94
CA ARG A 171 -7.64 -11.30 19.14
C ARG A 171 -8.36 -9.98 18.83
N HIS A 172 -9.68 -9.92 19.04
CA HIS A 172 -10.47 -8.74 18.73
C HIS A 172 -10.17 -7.56 19.65
N THR A 173 -9.64 -6.48 19.07
CA THR A 173 -9.58 -5.17 19.74
C THR A 173 -10.76 -4.30 19.27
N PRO A 174 -11.66 -3.87 20.18
CA PRO A 174 -12.76 -2.98 19.82
C PRO A 174 -12.23 -1.64 19.27
N PRO A 175 -12.87 -1.08 18.23
CA PRO A 175 -12.46 0.18 17.61
C PRO A 175 -12.76 1.33 18.57
N LYS A 176 -11.90 2.34 18.57
CA LYS A 176 -12.08 3.57 19.34
C LYS A 176 -12.40 4.70 18.37
N ALA A 177 -13.61 5.25 18.42
CA ALA A 177 -14.04 6.29 17.46
C ALA A 177 -13.08 7.49 17.33
N SER A 178 -12.22 7.77 18.32
CA SER A 178 -11.22 8.85 18.22
C SER A 178 -9.95 8.52 17.44
N LYS A 179 -9.72 7.26 17.03
CA LYS A 179 -8.43 6.82 16.45
C LYS A 179 -8.59 5.73 15.36
N PRO A 180 -9.33 5.96 14.26
CA PRO A 180 -9.27 5.06 13.12
C PRO A 180 -7.85 5.05 12.50
N PRO A 181 -7.43 3.94 11.85
CA PRO A 181 -6.18 3.91 11.11
C PRO A 181 -6.16 4.99 10.04
N ASN A 182 -7.21 5.06 9.23
CA ASN A 182 -7.42 6.10 8.24
C ASN A 182 -8.14 7.29 8.88
N ARG A 183 -7.36 8.31 9.23
CA ARG A 183 -7.85 9.46 10.01
C ARG A 183 -7.48 10.80 9.41
N VAL A 184 -8.34 11.78 9.69
CA VAL A 184 -8.14 13.16 9.25
C VAL A 184 -7.68 14.00 10.44
N ARG A 185 -6.44 14.50 10.37
CA ARG A 185 -5.87 15.42 11.34
C ARG A 185 -6.55 16.78 11.25
N GLU A 186 -6.75 17.39 12.41
CA GLU A 186 -7.28 18.74 12.50
C GLU A 186 -6.27 19.79 12.02
N LEU A 187 -6.71 20.67 11.11
CA LEU A 187 -5.96 21.86 10.70
C LEU A 187 -6.00 22.91 11.82
N LYS A 188 -4.84 23.23 12.40
CA LYS A 188 -4.72 24.23 13.47
C LYS A 188 -4.74 25.63 12.88
N ARG A 189 -5.63 26.49 13.40
CA ARG A 189 -5.77 27.88 12.94
C ARG A 189 -4.80 28.83 13.65
N VAL A 190 -4.10 29.66 12.89
CA VAL A 190 -3.32 30.78 13.43
C VAL A 190 -4.29 31.83 13.97
N ARG A 191 -4.35 32.00 15.30
CA ARG A 191 -5.13 33.08 15.93
C ARG A 191 -4.37 34.39 15.77
N THR A 192 -4.99 35.38 15.14
CA THR A 192 -4.47 36.73 14.90
C THR A 192 -4.34 37.50 16.22
N SER A 193 -3.25 37.27 16.96
CA SER A 193 -2.91 38.02 18.16
C SER A 193 -1.39 38.13 18.24
N TRP A 194 -0.83 39.09 17.48
CA TRP A 194 0.60 39.44 17.51
C TRP A 194 1.08 39.90 18.90
N LEU A 195 0.13 40.21 19.81
CA LEU A 195 0.39 40.78 21.14
C LEU A 195 0.59 39.74 22.25
N GLU A 196 0.09 38.50 22.11
CA GLU A 196 0.20 37.49 23.19
C GLU A 196 1.54 36.73 23.22
N LYS A 197 2.37 36.83 22.18
CA LYS A 197 3.65 36.09 22.08
C LYS A 197 4.90 36.96 21.94
N LEU A 198 4.82 38.26 22.23
CA LEU A 198 6.00 39.15 22.17
C LEU A 198 7.11 38.74 23.15
N GLY A 199 6.77 38.04 24.24
CA GLY A 199 7.74 37.56 25.24
C GLY A 199 8.61 36.40 24.78
N ASP A 200 8.14 35.54 23.86
CA ASP A 200 8.83 34.31 23.45
C ASP A 200 9.84 34.54 22.32
N PHE A 201 9.86 35.73 21.71
CA PHE A 201 10.61 36.04 20.48
C PHE A 201 11.83 36.95 20.70
N LEU A 202 12.16 37.30 21.95
CA LEU A 202 13.37 38.05 22.30
C LEU A 202 14.54 37.09 22.58
N ILE A 203 14.88 36.24 21.62
CA ILE A 203 16.17 35.53 21.64
C ILE A 203 17.20 36.49 21.04
N PRO A 204 18.33 36.79 21.73
CA PRO A 204 19.40 37.58 21.14
C PRO A 204 19.86 36.95 19.83
N SER A 205 19.75 37.70 18.72
CA SER A 205 20.23 37.26 17.42
C SER A 205 21.72 36.88 17.50
N VAL A 206 22.08 35.68 17.05
CA VAL A 206 23.48 35.20 17.02
C VAL A 206 24.33 35.97 16.00
N TYR A 207 23.73 36.79 15.13
CA TYR A 207 24.44 37.59 14.11
C TYR A 207 25.34 38.72 14.67
N ALA A 208 25.40 38.93 15.98
CA ALA A 208 26.18 40.05 16.55
C ALA A 208 27.72 39.87 16.49
N ALA A 209 28.23 38.71 16.05
CA ALA A 209 29.67 38.45 15.86
C ALA A 209 29.95 37.82 14.49
N GLU A 210 31.16 38.04 13.94
CA GLU A 210 31.61 37.31 12.74
C GLU A 210 31.49 35.80 12.98
N PRO A 211 30.85 35.03 12.07
CA PRO A 211 30.69 33.60 12.26
C PRO A 211 32.06 32.93 12.33
N PRO A 212 32.29 32.01 13.29
CA PRO A 212 33.58 31.34 13.42
C PRO A 212 33.91 30.54 12.15
N PRO A 213 35.21 30.30 11.88
CA PRO A 213 35.61 29.44 10.78
C PRO A 213 35.00 28.03 10.92
N PRO A 214 34.92 27.25 9.82
CA PRO A 214 34.40 25.88 9.89
C PRO A 214 35.13 25.00 10.89
N SER A 215 34.36 24.16 11.55
CA SER A 215 34.86 23.12 12.43
C SER A 215 34.90 21.77 11.71
N PRO A 216 35.67 20.77 12.21
CA PRO A 216 35.61 19.42 11.68
C PRO A 216 34.21 18.80 11.68
N ALA A 217 33.32 19.22 12.61
CA ALA A 217 31.95 18.74 12.66
C ALA A 217 31.11 19.16 11.45
N ASP A 218 31.48 20.27 10.79
CA ASP A 218 30.78 20.77 9.59
C ASP A 218 31.12 19.96 8.33
N LEU A 219 32.08 19.04 8.42
CA LEU A 219 32.45 18.06 7.39
C LEU A 219 32.11 16.61 7.78
N ALA A 220 31.81 16.36 9.05
CA ALA A 220 31.58 15.01 9.56
C ALA A 220 30.23 14.43 9.10
N GLU A 221 30.15 13.11 8.96
CA GLU A 221 28.88 12.42 8.74
C GLU A 221 28.00 12.47 9.99
N THR A 222 26.68 12.53 9.78
CA THR A 222 25.67 12.38 10.83
C THR A 222 24.64 11.33 10.42
N LEU A 223 23.69 11.01 11.29
CA LEU A 223 22.57 10.12 10.96
C LEU A 223 21.83 10.59 9.69
N GLU A 224 21.57 11.90 9.57
CA GLU A 224 20.82 12.50 8.47
C GLU A 224 21.70 12.85 7.28
N THR A 225 23.01 12.94 7.45
CA THR A 225 23.98 13.32 6.40
C THR A 225 25.03 12.23 6.17
N PRO A 226 24.64 10.96 5.96
CA PRO A 226 25.61 9.90 5.74
C PRO A 226 26.30 10.09 4.39
N LEU A 227 27.61 9.88 4.35
CA LEU A 227 28.41 10.04 3.14
C LEU A 227 28.48 8.71 2.38
N THR A 228 27.33 8.17 1.99
CA THR A 228 27.27 6.89 1.26
C THR A 228 27.86 6.99 -0.15
N GLN A 229 28.11 5.85 -0.79
CA GLN A 229 28.57 5.82 -2.18
C GLN A 229 27.57 6.52 -3.12
N GLU A 230 26.27 6.32 -2.93
CA GLU A 230 25.19 6.96 -3.69
C GLU A 230 25.26 8.50 -3.60
N ILE A 231 25.53 9.06 -2.41
CA ILE A 231 25.71 10.50 -2.20
C ILE A 231 26.97 11.02 -2.91
N ARG A 232 28.10 10.30 -2.81
CA ARG A 232 29.35 10.69 -3.49
C ARG A 232 29.19 10.67 -5.02
N GLU A 233 28.49 9.69 -5.56
CA GLU A 233 28.22 9.57 -7.00
C GLU A 233 27.31 10.71 -7.49
N MET A 234 26.27 11.05 -6.73
CA MET A 234 25.45 12.23 -7.04
C MET A 234 26.23 13.53 -6.95
N ALA A 235 27.07 13.69 -5.93
CA ALA A 235 27.93 14.87 -5.82
C ALA A 235 28.85 15.02 -7.05
N ALA A 236 29.48 13.92 -7.47
CA ALA A 236 30.35 13.88 -8.64
C ALA A 236 29.60 14.15 -9.96
N LYS A 237 28.40 13.56 -10.13
CA LYS A 237 27.55 13.77 -11.31
C LYS A 237 27.19 15.25 -11.50
N HIS A 238 27.05 15.99 -10.41
CA HIS A 238 26.76 17.43 -10.41
C HIS A 238 28.01 18.31 -10.21
N GLY A 239 29.19 17.75 -10.53
CA GLY A 239 30.45 18.48 -10.65
C GLY A 239 31.17 18.80 -9.34
N ASN A 240 30.68 18.33 -8.19
CA ASN A 240 31.20 18.69 -6.86
C ASN A 240 31.32 20.20 -6.62
N THR A 241 30.51 21.01 -7.32
CA THR A 241 30.53 22.48 -7.21
C THR A 241 29.42 22.94 -6.28
N PRO A 242 29.63 23.97 -5.44
CA PRO A 242 28.58 24.48 -4.56
C PRO A 242 27.29 24.80 -5.31
N VAL A 243 27.38 25.52 -6.43
CA VAL A 243 26.18 25.93 -7.18
C VAL A 243 25.48 24.74 -7.85
N GLY A 244 26.22 23.82 -8.47
CA GLY A 244 25.63 22.70 -9.20
C GLY A 244 24.86 21.75 -8.27
N LEU A 245 25.36 21.58 -7.03
CA LEU A 245 24.68 20.79 -6.01
C LEU A 245 23.45 21.51 -5.46
N TYR A 246 23.53 22.82 -5.22
CA TYR A 246 22.36 23.61 -4.79
C TYR A 246 21.25 23.58 -5.84
N GLU A 247 21.57 23.90 -7.09
CA GLU A 247 20.60 23.95 -8.19
C GLU A 247 19.96 22.58 -8.41
N TYR A 248 20.73 21.50 -8.31
CA TYR A 248 20.20 20.13 -8.34
C TYR A 248 19.17 19.91 -7.22
N VAL A 249 19.52 20.16 -5.95
CA VAL A 249 18.60 19.89 -4.85
C VAL A 249 17.36 20.80 -4.92
N ARG A 250 17.53 22.09 -5.22
CA ARG A 250 16.44 23.06 -5.32
C ARG A 250 15.45 22.71 -6.43
N ASN A 251 15.97 22.37 -7.62
CA ASN A 251 15.18 22.23 -8.84
C ASN A 251 14.57 20.83 -9.01
N THR A 252 15.16 19.80 -8.42
CA THR A 252 14.71 18.40 -8.60
C THR A 252 13.76 17.93 -7.51
N PHE A 253 13.97 18.33 -6.25
CA PHE A 253 13.31 17.71 -5.10
C PHE A 253 12.09 18.51 -4.65
N LYS A 254 10.99 17.82 -4.35
CA LYS A 254 9.75 18.44 -3.86
C LYS A 254 9.85 18.83 -2.40
N TYR A 255 9.14 19.90 -2.07
CA TYR A 255 8.97 20.31 -0.68
C TYR A 255 7.70 19.67 -0.09
N GLU A 256 7.86 19.02 1.05
CA GLU A 256 6.82 18.27 1.75
C GLU A 256 6.75 18.76 3.20
N PRO A 257 5.73 19.53 3.59
CA PRO A 257 5.73 20.22 4.88
C PRO A 257 5.25 19.29 6.02
N TYR A 258 6.05 18.30 6.40
CA TYR A 258 5.84 17.52 7.63
C TYR A 258 6.76 17.99 8.78
N VAL A 259 6.44 17.59 10.01
CA VAL A 259 7.15 18.02 11.23
C VAL A 259 8.51 17.31 11.40
N GLY A 260 9.57 18.05 11.74
CA GLY A 260 10.84 17.47 12.21
C GLY A 260 11.61 16.65 11.15
N SER A 261 12.69 15.96 11.55
CA SER A 261 13.45 15.11 10.62
C SER A 261 12.89 13.69 10.59
N VAL A 262 12.63 13.18 9.38
CA VAL A 262 12.04 11.86 9.12
C VAL A 262 12.88 11.05 8.13
N LYS A 263 13.29 11.67 7.03
CA LYS A 263 13.90 10.98 5.87
C LYS A 263 15.43 10.97 5.90
N GLY A 264 16.05 12.08 6.33
CA GLY A 264 17.47 12.32 6.11
C GLY A 264 17.83 12.36 4.61
N ALA A 265 19.13 12.53 4.32
CA ALA A 265 19.62 12.75 2.95
C ALA A 265 19.30 11.60 1.98
N ILE A 266 19.50 10.36 2.41
CA ILE A 266 19.34 9.17 1.53
C ILE A 266 17.90 9.02 1.10
N GLN A 267 16.96 9.13 2.05
CA GLN A 267 15.58 8.89 1.68
C GLN A 267 14.99 10.05 0.90
N THR A 268 15.38 11.29 1.21
CA THR A 268 15.05 12.45 0.37
C THR A 268 15.58 12.30 -1.04
N LEU A 269 16.80 11.78 -1.21
CA LEU A 269 17.37 11.48 -2.53
C LEU A 269 16.50 10.49 -3.32
N ARG A 270 16.07 9.40 -2.67
CA ARG A 270 15.34 8.29 -3.31
C ARG A 270 13.88 8.60 -3.62
N GLU A 271 13.23 9.39 -2.78
CA GLU A 271 11.82 9.77 -2.94
C GLU A 271 11.61 11.06 -3.74
N ASN A 272 12.69 11.78 -4.06
CA ASN A 272 12.65 13.08 -4.72
C ASN A 272 11.85 14.14 -3.93
N GLY A 273 11.88 14.09 -2.60
CA GLY A 273 11.11 15.02 -1.77
C GLY A 273 11.42 14.95 -0.29
N GLY A 274 11.19 16.07 0.40
CA GLY A 274 11.29 16.18 1.86
C GLY A 274 10.93 17.55 2.38
N ASN A 275 10.89 17.70 3.70
CA ASN A 275 10.71 19.00 4.34
C ASN A 275 12.04 19.79 4.35
N GLU A 276 12.05 20.95 4.99
CA GLU A 276 13.22 21.82 5.13
C GLU A 276 14.40 21.13 5.84
N TRP A 277 14.14 20.27 6.83
CA TRP A 277 15.20 19.54 7.53
C TRP A 277 15.83 18.49 6.63
N ASP A 278 15.02 17.73 5.89
CA ASP A 278 15.47 16.61 5.10
C ASP A 278 16.08 17.06 3.75
N LEU A 279 15.55 18.13 3.13
CA LEU A 279 16.18 18.79 1.98
C LEU A 279 17.50 19.49 2.36
N ALA A 280 17.57 20.14 3.52
CA ALA A 280 18.83 20.66 4.04
C ALA A 280 19.83 19.53 4.30
N SER A 281 19.37 18.39 4.83
CA SER A 281 20.21 17.21 5.06
C SER A 281 20.79 16.66 3.76
N LEU A 282 19.99 16.55 2.70
CA LEU A 282 20.47 16.13 1.38
C LEU A 282 21.55 17.08 0.85
N LEU A 283 21.30 18.40 0.88
CA LEU A 283 22.27 19.38 0.39
C LEU A 283 23.56 19.37 1.23
N ILE A 284 23.46 19.28 2.55
CA ILE A 284 24.62 19.19 3.46
C ILE A 284 25.41 17.90 3.19
N ALA A 285 24.74 16.76 3.00
CA ALA A 285 25.43 15.50 2.70
C ALA A 285 26.23 15.58 1.38
N LEU A 286 25.64 16.16 0.33
CA LEU A 286 26.31 16.39 -0.95
C LEU A 286 27.50 17.35 -0.83
N TYR A 287 27.35 18.43 -0.06
CA TYR A 287 28.44 19.37 0.24
C TYR A 287 29.58 18.71 1.01
N ARG A 288 29.28 18.00 2.09
CA ARG A 288 30.28 17.30 2.91
C ARG A 288 30.99 16.21 2.12
N ALA A 289 30.28 15.47 1.27
CA ALA A 289 30.88 14.50 0.34
C ALA A 289 31.84 15.16 -0.67
N SER A 290 31.61 16.44 -0.99
CA SER A 290 32.45 17.27 -1.85
C SER A 290 33.56 18.03 -1.10
N GLY A 291 33.72 17.81 0.21
CA GLY A 291 34.68 18.53 1.05
C GLY A 291 34.31 19.98 1.36
N ILE A 292 33.03 20.36 1.18
CA ILE A 292 32.50 21.69 1.49
C ILE A 292 31.89 21.64 2.90
N PRO A 293 32.42 22.40 3.88
CA PRO A 293 31.82 22.46 5.21
C PRO A 293 30.42 23.06 5.15
N ALA A 294 29.44 22.40 5.74
CA ALA A 294 28.05 22.83 5.71
C ALA A 294 27.30 22.47 7.00
N ARG A 295 26.32 23.31 7.37
CA ARG A 295 25.57 23.20 8.64
C ARG A 295 24.15 23.73 8.51
N TYR A 296 23.28 23.31 9.42
CA TYR A 296 21.89 23.77 9.51
C TYR A 296 21.83 25.11 10.22
N VAL A 297 20.91 25.96 9.78
CA VAL A 297 20.57 27.21 10.45
C VAL A 297 19.07 27.24 10.67
N VAL A 298 18.65 27.56 11.90
CA VAL A 298 17.25 27.74 12.29
C VAL A 298 17.05 29.19 12.66
N GLY A 299 15.98 29.80 12.17
CA GLY A 299 15.68 31.19 12.45
C GLY A 299 14.24 31.59 12.13
N THR A 300 13.91 32.84 12.39
CA THR A 300 12.62 33.43 12.02
C THR A 300 12.73 34.20 10.72
N VAL A 301 11.79 33.97 9.79
CA VAL A 301 11.77 34.57 8.46
C VAL A 301 10.45 35.30 8.18
N GLU A 302 10.50 36.32 7.33
CA GLU A 302 9.34 37.02 6.78
C GLU A 302 9.23 36.73 5.28
N ILE A 303 8.15 36.03 4.90
CA ILE A 303 7.86 35.63 3.52
C ILE A 303 6.65 36.44 3.05
N PRO A 304 6.77 37.22 1.95
CA PRO A 304 5.62 37.88 1.31
C PRO A 304 4.52 36.86 1.01
N ILE A 305 3.26 37.21 1.28
CA ILE A 305 2.16 36.23 1.25
C ILE A 305 2.02 35.55 -0.12
N GLU A 306 2.22 36.27 -1.22
CA GLU A 306 2.16 35.71 -2.57
C GLU A 306 3.24 34.65 -2.81
N GLN A 307 4.45 34.86 -2.28
CA GLN A 307 5.52 33.88 -2.38
C GLN A 307 5.24 32.66 -1.50
N ALA A 308 4.66 32.85 -0.30
CA ALA A 308 4.29 31.73 0.57
C ALA A 308 3.18 30.87 -0.05
N MET A 309 2.17 31.50 -0.65
CA MET A 309 1.09 30.80 -1.37
C MET A 309 1.64 30.02 -2.58
N SER A 310 2.53 30.62 -3.38
CA SER A 310 3.22 29.93 -4.48
C SER A 310 4.09 28.76 -3.98
N TRP A 311 4.86 28.96 -2.91
CA TRP A 311 5.73 27.94 -2.34
C TRP A 311 4.96 26.72 -1.83
N LEU A 312 3.85 26.96 -1.13
CA LEU A 312 3.01 25.92 -0.53
C LEU A 312 1.95 25.38 -1.49
N GLY A 313 1.76 26.01 -2.65
CA GLY A 313 0.79 25.59 -3.66
C GLY A 313 -0.67 25.84 -3.28
N VAL A 314 -0.95 26.80 -2.40
CA VAL A 314 -2.30 27.16 -1.92
C VAL A 314 -2.76 28.50 -2.50
N GLU A 315 -4.06 28.77 -2.42
CA GLU A 315 -4.72 29.95 -2.99
C GLU A 315 -5.28 30.90 -1.92
N ASP A 316 -5.42 30.43 -0.68
CA ASP A 316 -5.82 31.24 0.47
C ASP A 316 -4.65 31.54 1.43
N ALA A 317 -4.59 32.80 1.88
CA ALA A 317 -3.53 33.30 2.74
C ALA A 317 -3.56 32.73 4.17
N ASN A 318 -4.74 32.46 4.72
CA ASN A 318 -4.86 31.83 6.03
C ASN A 318 -4.46 30.37 5.94
N ILE A 319 -4.86 29.67 4.88
CA ILE A 319 -4.46 28.28 4.63
C ILE A 319 -2.93 28.13 4.56
N ALA A 320 -2.23 29.05 3.89
CA ALA A 320 -0.76 29.06 3.87
C ALA A 320 -0.15 29.11 5.29
N ALA A 321 -0.69 29.96 6.16
CA ALA A 321 -0.19 30.09 7.53
C ALA A 321 -0.61 28.92 8.44
N ASP A 322 -1.85 28.46 8.31
CA ASP A 322 -2.41 27.33 9.07
C ASP A 322 -1.66 26.03 8.76
N LEU A 323 -1.28 25.81 7.50
CA LEU A 323 -0.44 24.70 7.10
C LEU A 323 0.88 24.72 7.88
N LEU A 324 1.63 25.82 7.82
CA LEU A 324 2.92 25.94 8.51
C LEU A 324 2.79 25.80 10.04
N TYR A 325 1.75 26.41 10.61
CA TYR A 325 1.47 26.35 12.04
C TYR A 325 1.10 24.94 12.51
N THR A 326 0.31 24.22 11.73
CA THR A 326 -0.09 22.83 12.04
C THR A 326 1.12 21.90 12.12
N GLN A 327 2.18 22.22 11.38
CA GLN A 327 3.44 21.47 11.36
C GLN A 327 4.41 21.88 12.49
N GLY A 328 3.93 22.58 13.51
CA GLY A 328 4.70 22.90 14.70
C GLY A 328 5.56 24.16 14.59
N ARG A 329 5.49 24.89 13.48
CA ARG A 329 6.24 26.14 13.33
C ARG A 329 5.57 27.27 14.08
N HIS A 330 6.39 28.11 14.70
CA HIS A 330 5.92 29.36 15.25
C HIS A 330 5.55 30.31 14.10
N THR A 331 4.26 30.42 13.79
CA THR A 331 3.75 31.16 12.64
C THR A 331 2.80 32.27 13.06
N SER A 332 2.92 33.45 12.42
CA SER A 332 2.04 34.60 12.61
C SER A 332 1.82 35.36 11.31
N LEU A 333 0.71 36.10 11.25
CA LEU A 333 0.30 36.90 10.10
C LEU A 333 0.56 38.39 10.35
N ILE A 334 1.10 39.09 9.34
CA ILE A 334 1.25 40.55 9.37
C ILE A 334 0.27 41.19 8.39
N ILE A 335 -0.60 42.06 8.92
CA ILE A 335 -1.64 42.74 8.15
C ILE A 335 -1.18 44.16 7.82
N SER A 336 -1.27 44.52 6.54
CA SER A 336 -1.00 45.87 6.04
C SER A 336 -2.12 46.29 5.09
N GLY A 337 -2.65 47.50 5.27
CA GLY A 337 -3.77 48.00 4.44
C GLY A 337 -5.02 47.12 4.48
N GLY A 338 -5.28 46.42 5.60
CA GLY A 338 -6.43 45.52 5.76
C GLY A 338 -6.31 44.16 5.07
N LYS A 339 -5.14 43.83 4.49
CA LYS A 339 -4.85 42.53 3.87
C LYS A 339 -3.68 41.85 4.57
N ILE A 340 -3.68 40.53 4.61
CA ILE A 340 -2.50 39.75 5.00
C ILE A 340 -1.42 40.05 3.95
N SER A 341 -0.24 40.49 4.41
CA SER A 341 0.85 40.92 3.54
C SER A 341 2.08 40.02 3.64
N VAL A 342 2.36 39.49 4.84
CA VAL A 342 3.54 38.68 5.14
C VAL A 342 3.15 37.57 6.11
N ILE A 343 3.73 36.39 5.89
CA ILE A 343 3.81 35.32 6.89
C ILE A 343 5.16 35.43 7.59
N ARG A 344 5.13 35.51 8.92
CA ARG A 344 6.33 35.37 9.75
C ARG A 344 6.34 33.98 10.37
N THR A 345 7.36 33.19 10.09
CA THR A 345 7.44 31.79 10.54
C THR A 345 8.86 31.40 10.92
N GLN A 346 9.00 30.40 11.80
CA GLN A 346 10.28 29.71 12.01
C GLN A 346 10.60 28.84 10.79
N HIS A 347 11.85 28.84 10.34
CA HIS A 347 12.28 28.10 9.15
C HIS A 347 13.73 27.61 9.28
N VAL A 348 14.12 26.68 8.41
CA VAL A 348 15.44 26.04 8.39
C VAL A 348 16.08 26.17 7.02
N TRP A 349 17.36 26.52 6.99
CA TRP A 349 18.16 26.60 5.77
C TRP A 349 19.58 26.06 6.00
N VAL A 350 20.39 26.05 4.94
CA VAL A 350 21.78 25.57 4.95
C VAL A 350 22.74 26.75 4.94
N GLN A 351 23.79 26.67 5.73
CA GLN A 351 24.96 27.53 5.60
C GLN A 351 26.15 26.72 5.14
N ALA A 352 26.78 27.11 4.02
CA ALA A 352 27.91 26.41 3.42
C ALA A 352 29.14 27.32 3.32
N TYR A 353 30.32 26.78 3.62
CA TYR A 353 31.58 27.51 3.54
C TYR A 353 32.23 27.30 2.18
N VAL A 354 32.05 28.27 1.29
CA VAL A 354 32.33 28.13 -0.15
C VAL A 354 33.34 29.17 -0.61
N SER A 355 33.98 28.94 -1.76
CA SER A 355 34.81 29.96 -2.43
C SER A 355 33.89 31.02 -3.04
N PHE A 356 33.45 31.98 -2.24
CA PHE A 356 32.44 32.95 -2.64
C PHE A 356 33.08 34.21 -3.23
N LEU A 357 34.18 34.68 -2.66
CA LEU A 357 34.80 35.94 -3.07
C LEU A 357 35.35 35.88 -4.49
N HIS A 358 35.81 34.71 -4.92
CA HIS A 358 36.44 34.51 -6.22
C HIS A 358 35.50 33.91 -7.27
N THR A 359 34.76 32.86 -6.94
CA THR A 359 33.97 32.09 -7.92
C THR A 359 32.47 32.19 -7.70
N ARG A 360 32.02 32.83 -6.61
CA ARG A 360 30.60 32.84 -6.19
C ARG A 360 30.02 31.42 -6.07
N GLY A 361 30.86 30.42 -5.75
CA GLY A 361 30.46 29.01 -5.67
C GLY A 361 30.31 28.29 -7.02
N ALA A 362 30.66 28.94 -8.15
CA ALA A 362 30.59 28.32 -9.48
C ALA A 362 31.65 27.23 -9.72
N ALA A 363 32.75 27.26 -8.96
CA ALA A 363 33.80 26.26 -9.03
C ALA A 363 34.21 25.80 -7.63
N SER A 364 34.67 24.55 -7.53
CA SER A 364 35.24 23.99 -6.31
C SER A 364 36.56 24.69 -5.97
N GLY A 365 36.85 24.84 -4.68
CA GLY A 365 38.05 25.52 -4.19
C GLY A 365 38.02 25.68 -2.68
N PRO A 366 39.10 26.19 -2.07
CA PRO A 366 39.12 26.48 -0.64
C PRO A 366 38.01 27.50 -0.32
N GLY A 367 37.20 27.17 0.69
CA GLY A 367 36.15 28.07 1.16
C GLY A 367 36.74 29.34 1.76
N ASP A 368 36.05 30.46 1.56
CA ASP A 368 36.43 31.77 2.12
C ASP A 368 35.28 32.42 2.91
N THR A 369 34.03 32.07 2.59
CA THR A 369 32.84 32.75 3.13
C THR A 369 31.73 31.76 3.45
N TRP A 370 31.05 31.97 4.59
CA TRP A 370 29.80 31.29 4.91
C TRP A 370 28.64 31.92 4.14
N ILE A 371 27.90 31.10 3.40
CA ILE A 371 26.77 31.54 2.57
C ILE A 371 25.49 30.81 2.98
N ASP A 372 24.44 31.57 3.24
CA ASP A 372 23.09 31.07 3.53
C ASP A 372 22.35 30.71 2.23
N ILE A 373 21.82 29.50 2.18
CA ILE A 373 21.21 28.89 0.99
C ILE A 373 20.03 28.03 1.44
N ASP A 374 18.88 28.14 0.76
CA ASP A 374 17.69 27.36 1.09
C ASP A 374 17.25 26.48 -0.09
N PRO A 375 17.40 25.14 0.00
CA PRO A 375 16.91 24.20 -1.02
C PRO A 375 15.40 23.91 -0.96
N SER A 376 14.75 24.27 0.16
CA SER A 376 13.34 23.98 0.42
C SER A 376 12.39 25.04 -0.13
N PHE A 377 12.83 26.30 -0.15
CA PHE A 377 12.06 27.40 -0.71
C PHE A 377 12.16 27.42 -2.23
N LYS A 378 11.01 27.32 -2.90
CA LYS A 378 10.93 27.27 -4.35
C LYS A 378 9.66 27.92 -4.85
N THR A 379 9.80 28.73 -5.89
CA THR A 379 8.66 29.24 -6.65
C THR A 379 8.03 28.11 -7.44
N GLN A 380 6.71 28.01 -7.39
CA GLN A 380 5.97 27.00 -8.13
C GLN A 380 4.92 27.65 -9.04
N THR A 381 4.70 27.02 -10.19
CA THR A 381 3.61 27.33 -11.09
C THR A 381 2.53 26.26 -10.99
N VAL A 382 1.28 26.69 -11.10
CA VAL A 382 0.12 25.80 -11.16
C VAL A 382 -0.19 25.48 -12.61
N SER A 383 -0.22 24.20 -12.95
CA SER A 383 -0.74 23.69 -14.20
C SER A 383 -2.10 23.04 -13.96
N GLN A 384 -3.16 23.63 -14.50
CA GLN A 384 -4.50 23.06 -14.49
C GLN A 384 -5.14 23.34 -15.85
N THR A 385 -5.56 22.27 -16.54
CA THR A 385 -6.07 22.37 -17.91
C THR A 385 -7.51 22.88 -17.94
N LEU A 386 -8.31 22.47 -16.96
CA LEU A 386 -9.73 22.77 -16.87
C LEU A 386 -10.15 23.00 -15.42
N SER A 387 -10.92 24.05 -15.18
CA SER A 387 -11.57 24.32 -13.89
C SER A 387 -13.08 24.44 -14.11
N LEU A 388 -13.86 23.68 -13.35
CA LEU A 388 -15.32 23.61 -13.45
C LEU A 388 -15.97 23.64 -12.07
N ASN A 389 -17.19 24.15 -12.01
CA ASN A 389 -18.04 24.06 -10.83
C ASN A 389 -18.94 22.83 -10.89
N GLY A 390 -19.40 22.35 -9.73
CA GLY A 390 -20.36 21.23 -9.66
C GLY A 390 -19.77 19.86 -10.01
N ILE A 391 -18.44 19.71 -9.91
CA ILE A 391 -17.75 18.43 -10.09
C ILE A 391 -18.33 17.42 -9.08
N PRO A 392 -18.79 16.23 -9.52
CA PRO A 392 -19.36 15.24 -8.61
C PRO A 392 -18.28 14.71 -7.66
N THR A 393 -18.70 14.32 -6.46
CA THR A 393 -17.87 13.60 -5.50
C THR A 393 -17.93 12.10 -5.74
N PHE A 394 -16.99 11.33 -5.19
CA PHE A 394 -17.00 9.87 -5.27
C PHE A 394 -18.28 9.27 -4.66
N ASP A 395 -19.06 8.56 -5.47
CA ASP A 395 -20.22 7.79 -5.01
C ASP A 395 -19.80 6.44 -4.39
N GLN A 396 -19.61 6.45 -3.08
CA GLN A 396 -19.22 5.27 -2.30
C GLN A 396 -20.28 4.15 -2.35
N MET A 397 -21.56 4.47 -2.22
CA MET A 397 -22.61 3.44 -2.14
C MET A 397 -22.77 2.72 -3.48
N THR A 398 -22.70 3.44 -4.60
CA THR A 398 -22.69 2.82 -5.93
C THR A 398 -21.42 2.01 -6.18
N TYR A 399 -20.26 2.46 -5.69
CA TYR A 399 -19.03 1.68 -5.79
C TYR A 399 -19.11 0.35 -5.02
N LEU A 400 -19.65 0.37 -3.81
CA LEU A 400 -19.79 -0.80 -2.94
C LEU A 400 -20.88 -1.79 -3.36
N SER A 401 -21.80 -1.39 -4.24
CA SER A 401 -22.99 -2.18 -4.60
C SER A 401 -22.76 -3.43 -5.45
N THR A 402 -21.53 -3.69 -5.91
CA THR A 402 -21.17 -4.87 -6.70
C THR A 402 -19.66 -5.10 -6.66
N LEU A 403 -19.20 -6.33 -6.89
CA LEU A 403 -17.77 -6.61 -7.04
C LEU A 403 -17.18 -5.87 -8.24
N ARG A 404 -16.12 -5.11 -7.96
CA ARG A 404 -15.43 -4.32 -8.98
C ARG A 404 -13.97 -4.70 -9.08
N THR A 405 -13.51 -4.78 -10.32
CA THR A 405 -12.08 -4.94 -10.60
C THR A 405 -11.38 -3.60 -10.65
N GLU A 406 -12.09 -2.54 -11.05
CA GLU A 406 -11.58 -1.17 -11.04
C GLU A 406 -11.41 -0.64 -9.62
N SER A 407 -10.35 0.15 -9.40
CA SER A 407 -10.11 0.79 -8.11
C SER A 407 -11.12 1.92 -7.87
N PRO A 408 -11.29 2.39 -6.61
CA PRO A 408 -12.13 3.55 -6.31
C PRO A 408 -11.73 4.82 -7.08
N LEU A 409 -10.43 5.00 -7.33
CA LEU A 409 -9.92 6.13 -8.12
C LEU A 409 -10.34 5.99 -9.58
N ASP A 410 -10.21 4.80 -10.17
CA ASP A 410 -10.61 4.56 -11.56
C ASP A 410 -12.13 4.71 -11.73
N PHE A 411 -12.91 4.19 -10.78
CA PHE A 411 -14.36 4.41 -10.75
C PHE A 411 -14.72 5.89 -10.62
N TYR A 412 -14.00 6.64 -9.79
CA TYR A 412 -14.19 8.09 -9.69
C TYR A 412 -13.83 8.81 -11.00
N ARG A 413 -12.74 8.42 -11.66
CA ARG A 413 -12.38 8.97 -12.99
C ARG A 413 -13.45 8.68 -14.03
N ILE A 414 -14.10 7.51 -13.99
CA ILE A 414 -15.25 7.21 -14.87
C ILE A 414 -16.45 8.12 -14.55
N GLN A 415 -16.76 8.36 -13.27
CA GLN A 415 -17.81 9.32 -12.88
C GLN A 415 -17.50 10.73 -13.38
N LEU A 416 -16.25 11.17 -13.22
CA LEU A 416 -15.78 12.47 -13.72
C LEU A 416 -15.86 12.53 -15.25
N GLN A 417 -15.49 11.46 -15.95
CA GLN A 417 -15.59 11.42 -17.41
C GLN A 417 -17.04 11.57 -17.87
N ASN A 418 -17.99 10.88 -17.23
CA ASN A 418 -19.41 11.02 -17.56
C ASN A 418 -19.92 12.46 -17.32
N PHE A 419 -19.42 13.12 -16.27
CA PHE A 419 -19.72 14.53 -16.03
C PHE A 419 -19.11 15.44 -17.11
N LEU A 420 -17.86 15.19 -17.53
CA LEU A 420 -17.19 15.94 -18.59
C LEU A 420 -17.85 15.72 -19.96
N ASP A 421 -18.31 14.53 -20.29
CA ASP A 421 -19.01 14.26 -21.55
C ASP A 421 -20.28 15.13 -21.70
N ALA A 422 -20.93 15.48 -20.58
CA ALA A 422 -22.10 16.34 -20.55
C ALA A 422 -21.76 17.85 -20.51
N ASN A 423 -20.62 18.24 -19.92
CA ASN A 423 -20.33 19.66 -19.59
C ASN A 423 -19.12 20.24 -20.35
N ALA A 424 -18.18 19.39 -20.78
CA ALA A 424 -16.91 19.76 -21.39
C ALA A 424 -16.31 18.58 -22.19
N SER A 425 -17.05 18.07 -23.19
CA SER A 425 -16.80 16.77 -23.87
C SER A 425 -15.47 16.63 -24.63
N ASN A 426 -14.70 17.70 -24.77
CA ASN A 426 -13.37 17.67 -25.38
C ASN A 426 -12.25 17.33 -24.37
N TYR A 427 -12.58 17.16 -23.10
CA TYR A 427 -11.61 16.95 -22.02
C TYR A 427 -11.77 15.57 -21.36
N VAL A 428 -10.68 15.11 -20.72
CA VAL A 428 -10.66 13.91 -19.89
C VAL A 428 -10.62 14.27 -18.41
N ALA A 429 -10.96 13.32 -17.53
CA ALA A 429 -10.97 13.55 -16.07
C ALA A 429 -9.70 14.21 -15.54
N ASP A 430 -8.53 13.81 -16.05
CA ASP A 430 -7.24 14.34 -15.61
C ASP A 430 -7.03 15.82 -15.94
N ALA A 431 -7.80 16.40 -16.87
CA ALA A 431 -7.77 17.83 -17.16
C ALA A 431 -8.17 18.70 -15.95
N LEU A 432 -8.92 18.12 -15.00
CA LEU A 432 -9.31 18.75 -13.74
C LEU A 432 -8.16 18.80 -12.72
N SER A 433 -7.12 17.97 -12.92
CA SER A 433 -5.99 17.87 -11.99
C SER A 433 -5.24 19.19 -11.91
N ARG A 434 -4.97 19.61 -10.67
CA ARG A 434 -4.12 20.75 -10.37
C ARG A 434 -2.73 20.28 -9.97
N ASN A 435 -1.76 20.49 -10.86
CA ASN A 435 -0.37 20.08 -10.64
C ASN A 435 0.52 21.27 -10.29
N LEU A 436 1.46 21.04 -9.39
CA LEU A 436 2.47 22.00 -9.00
C LEU A 436 3.80 21.66 -9.66
N GLU A 437 4.38 22.63 -10.36
CA GLU A 437 5.66 22.51 -11.03
C GLU A 437 6.67 23.49 -10.42
N ILE A 438 7.87 22.98 -10.11
CA ILE A 438 8.97 23.81 -9.61
C ILE A 438 9.48 24.66 -10.77
N VAL A 439 9.57 25.98 -10.56
CA VAL A 439 10.25 26.87 -11.51
C VAL A 439 11.76 26.69 -11.35
N PRO A 440 12.46 26.11 -12.34
CA PRO A 440 13.89 25.86 -12.22
C PRO A 440 14.67 27.17 -12.18
N GLU A 441 15.68 27.23 -11.32
CA GLU A 441 16.61 28.35 -11.21
C GLU A 441 18.02 27.85 -11.50
N ASN A 442 18.62 28.35 -12.60
CA ASN A 442 19.97 27.98 -13.04
C ASN A 442 20.76 29.27 -13.26
N LEU A 443 21.29 29.83 -12.18
CA LEU A 443 22.06 31.08 -12.20
C LEU A 443 23.54 30.82 -12.46
N GLY A 444 24.03 29.61 -12.20
CA GLY A 444 25.44 29.25 -12.30
C GLY A 444 26.33 29.94 -11.25
N ILE A 445 25.75 30.69 -10.33
CA ILE A 445 26.38 31.31 -9.16
C ILE A 445 25.45 31.26 -7.95
N LEU A 446 26.01 31.31 -6.74
CA LEU A 446 25.26 31.56 -5.52
C LEU A 446 25.05 33.07 -5.35
N ILE A 447 23.82 33.51 -5.05
CA ILE A 447 23.50 34.95 -4.89
C ILE A 447 24.10 35.51 -3.58
N GLY A 448 24.23 34.69 -2.54
CA GLY A 448 24.75 35.12 -1.24
C GLY A 448 23.70 35.71 -0.30
N GLN A 449 22.41 35.61 -0.62
CA GLN A 449 21.29 36.01 0.22
C GLN A 449 20.10 35.06 0.04
N LEU A 450 19.27 34.94 1.07
CA LEU A 450 18.03 34.15 1.03
C LEU A 450 16.95 34.83 0.18
N PRO A 451 16.01 34.08 -0.41
CA PRO A 451 14.93 34.62 -1.26
C PRO A 451 13.85 35.39 -0.48
N TYR A 452 13.92 35.37 0.86
CA TYR A 452 13.05 36.05 1.79
C TYR A 452 13.87 36.76 2.87
N LYS A 453 13.21 37.55 3.72
CA LYS A 453 13.89 38.31 4.77
C LYS A 453 14.07 37.45 6.04
N ALA A 454 15.31 37.12 6.38
CA ALA A 454 15.64 36.54 7.69
C ALA A 454 15.64 37.65 8.77
N LEU A 455 14.91 37.42 9.87
CA LEU A 455 14.84 38.35 11.01
C LEU A 455 15.82 37.98 12.12
N SER A 456 16.00 36.69 12.36
CA SER A 456 16.88 36.15 13.41
C SER A 456 17.51 34.84 12.97
N VAL A 457 18.66 34.54 13.56
CA VAL A 457 19.18 33.18 13.67
C VAL A 457 19.04 32.78 15.12
N ASP A 458 18.25 31.74 15.34
CA ASP A 458 17.92 31.21 16.65
C ASP A 458 18.91 30.11 17.05
N ALA A 459 19.38 29.31 16.08
CA ALA A 459 20.38 28.28 16.30
C ALA A 459 21.15 27.88 15.03
N ILE A 460 22.36 27.32 15.23
CA ILE A 460 23.19 26.72 14.17
C ILE A 460 23.61 25.33 14.64
N TYR A 461 23.49 24.33 13.77
CA TYR A 461 23.82 22.95 14.10
C TYR A 461 24.64 22.28 13.02
N SER A 462 25.72 21.57 13.40
CA SER A 462 26.40 20.64 12.50
C SER A 462 25.67 19.28 12.41
N ALA A 463 24.76 18.98 13.34
CA ALA A 463 23.91 17.78 13.35
C ALA A 463 22.53 18.09 13.94
N ILE A 464 21.46 17.51 13.39
CA ILE A 464 20.09 17.77 13.89
C ILE A 464 19.94 17.32 15.35
N PRO A 465 19.41 18.17 16.26
CA PRO A 465 19.16 17.79 17.65
C PRO A 465 18.14 16.66 17.80
N SER A 466 18.30 15.81 18.82
CA SER A 466 17.40 14.67 19.05
C SER A 466 15.93 15.05 19.30
N ALA A 467 15.66 16.28 19.77
CA ALA A 467 14.31 16.80 20.00
C ALA A 467 13.56 17.13 18.70
N ILE A 468 14.27 17.29 17.59
CA ILE A 468 13.70 17.58 16.26
C ILE A 468 13.46 16.28 15.47
N ARG A 469 14.14 15.20 15.81
CA ARG A 469 13.96 13.89 15.18
C ARG A 469 12.62 13.29 15.59
N GLN A 470 11.82 12.88 14.62
CA GLN A 470 10.73 11.97 14.93
C GLN A 470 11.30 10.60 15.34
N LYS A 471 10.62 9.90 16.24
CA LYS A 471 11.03 8.59 16.74
C LYS A 471 9.89 7.59 16.60
N PHE A 472 10.28 6.35 16.43
CA PHE A 472 9.39 5.21 16.49
C PHE A 472 9.82 4.32 17.65
N THR A 473 8.85 3.97 18.50
CA THR A 473 9.02 3.04 19.60
C THR A 473 8.13 1.83 19.37
N LEU A 474 8.70 0.63 19.44
CA LEU A 474 8.01 -0.65 19.45
C LEU A 474 8.06 -1.23 20.86
N THR A 475 6.90 -1.48 21.46
CA THR A 475 6.79 -2.09 22.78
C THR A 475 5.95 -3.36 22.73
N ILE A 476 6.43 -4.43 23.36
CA ILE A 476 5.69 -5.69 23.54
C ILE A 476 5.34 -5.85 25.01
N LEU A 477 4.06 -6.02 25.30
CA LEU A 477 3.50 -6.23 26.63
C LEU A 477 2.84 -7.61 26.69
N ASP A 478 2.87 -8.27 27.85
CA ASP A 478 1.97 -9.39 28.09
C ASP A 478 0.53 -8.92 28.38
N ASN A 479 -0.37 -9.87 28.56
CA ASN A 479 -1.77 -9.59 28.88
C ASN A 479 -1.99 -8.96 30.27
N LEU A 480 -0.97 -8.98 31.15
CA LEU A 480 -1.00 -8.31 32.45
C LEU A 480 -0.44 -6.88 32.38
N GLY A 481 0.10 -6.46 31.22
CA GLY A 481 0.70 -5.15 31.00
C GLY A 481 2.17 -5.08 31.37
N PHE A 482 2.85 -6.20 31.62
CA PHE A 482 4.30 -6.21 31.84
C PHE A 482 5.06 -6.11 30.52
N THR A 483 6.04 -5.22 30.47
CA THR A 483 6.90 -5.04 29.30
C THR A 483 7.87 -6.21 29.12
N HIS A 484 7.79 -6.87 27.96
CA HIS A 484 8.73 -7.89 27.52
C HIS A 484 9.88 -7.34 26.66
N LEU A 485 9.60 -6.32 25.86
CA LEU A 485 10.56 -5.70 24.95
C LEU A 485 10.17 -4.24 24.68
N THR A 486 11.15 -3.35 24.64
CA THR A 486 10.99 -2.00 24.09
C THR A 486 12.19 -1.67 23.21
N TYR A 487 11.94 -1.14 22.03
CA TYR A 487 12.96 -0.64 21.11
C TYR A 487 12.54 0.73 20.59
N THR A 488 13.43 1.72 20.71
CA THR A 488 13.20 3.09 20.23
C THR A 488 14.33 3.51 19.31
N ALA A 489 13.99 4.05 18.14
CA ALA A 489 14.96 4.65 17.23
C ALA A 489 14.39 5.85 16.47
N PRO A 490 15.25 6.80 16.04
CA PRO A 490 14.83 7.91 15.20
C PRO A 490 14.40 7.42 13.81
N LEU A 491 13.38 8.03 13.22
CA LEU A 491 12.83 7.61 11.93
C LEU A 491 13.84 7.60 10.77
N PRO A 492 14.80 8.55 10.66
CA PRO A 492 15.85 8.47 9.63
C PRO A 492 16.72 7.21 9.70
N ALA A 493 16.75 6.49 10.84
CA ALA A 493 17.46 5.22 10.97
C ALA A 493 16.61 4.00 10.57
N LEU A 494 15.29 4.18 10.39
CA LEU A 494 14.31 3.09 10.26
C LEU A 494 13.52 3.12 8.95
N VAL A 495 13.26 4.31 8.39
CA VAL A 495 12.47 4.43 7.16
C VAL A 495 13.13 3.63 6.03
N ASN A 496 12.33 2.85 5.30
CA ASN A 496 12.76 1.91 4.24
C ASN A 496 13.79 0.84 4.67
N LYS A 497 13.87 0.58 5.97
CA LYS A 497 14.53 -0.59 6.53
C LYS A 497 13.53 -1.68 6.81
N ARG A 498 13.92 -2.93 6.58
CA ARG A 498 13.08 -4.09 6.86
C ARG A 498 13.08 -4.34 8.36
N ILE A 499 11.98 -3.99 9.03
CA ILE A 499 11.77 -4.30 10.44
C ILE A 499 10.99 -5.61 10.51
N THR A 500 11.52 -6.60 11.22
CA THR A 500 10.77 -7.84 11.50
C THR A 500 10.72 -8.13 12.99
N LEU A 501 9.57 -8.67 13.42
CA LEU A 501 9.39 -9.28 14.73
C LEU A 501 9.29 -10.79 14.54
N SER A 502 10.20 -11.51 15.19
CA SER A 502 10.29 -12.97 15.13
C SER A 502 10.56 -13.53 16.53
N TYR A 503 10.55 -14.86 16.68
CA TYR A 503 10.72 -15.51 17.97
C TYR A 503 11.83 -16.56 17.93
N ALA A 504 12.72 -16.52 18.91
CA ALA A 504 13.77 -17.51 19.12
C ALA A 504 13.44 -18.40 20.32
N PRO A 505 13.94 -19.66 20.38
CA PRO A 505 13.83 -20.48 21.60
C PRO A 505 14.45 -19.76 22.80
N ALA A 506 13.76 -19.76 23.94
CA ALA A 506 14.25 -19.06 25.13
C ALA A 506 15.49 -19.72 25.75
N THR A 507 15.61 -21.04 25.64
CA THR A 507 16.71 -21.86 26.18
C THR A 507 17.16 -22.94 25.19
N SER A 508 18.28 -23.60 25.49
CA SER A 508 18.74 -24.78 24.72
C SER A 508 17.80 -25.99 24.86
N ALA A 509 17.07 -26.09 25.97
CA ALA A 509 16.02 -27.10 26.16
C ALA A 509 14.84 -26.86 25.21
N ASP A 510 14.41 -25.59 25.08
CA ASP A 510 13.38 -25.19 24.11
C ASP A 510 13.82 -25.50 22.67
N ALA A 511 15.06 -25.15 22.32
CA ALA A 511 15.62 -25.45 21.00
C ALA A 511 15.65 -26.96 20.71
N SER A 512 15.98 -27.78 21.70
CA SER A 512 16.00 -29.25 21.57
C SER A 512 14.60 -29.84 21.41
N ALA A 513 13.62 -29.30 22.12
CA ALA A 513 12.22 -29.67 21.95
C ALA A 513 11.73 -29.32 20.53
N ILE A 514 12.01 -28.12 20.06
CA ILE A 514 11.68 -27.67 18.68
C ILE A 514 12.29 -28.61 17.65
N ALA A 515 13.58 -28.93 17.78
CA ALA A 515 14.27 -29.85 16.87
C ALA A 515 13.65 -31.26 16.89
N THR A 516 13.27 -31.77 18.06
CA THR A 516 12.66 -33.11 18.22
C THR A 516 11.30 -33.23 17.51
N TYR A 517 10.55 -32.14 17.45
CA TYR A 517 9.28 -32.10 16.74
C TYR A 517 9.43 -31.73 15.25
N GLY A 518 10.63 -31.37 14.80
CA GLY A 518 10.91 -30.99 13.42
C GLY A 518 10.59 -29.54 13.09
N GLY A 519 10.43 -28.67 14.10
CA GLY A 519 10.21 -27.24 13.93
C GLY A 519 9.17 -26.61 14.87
N LEU A 520 9.10 -25.28 14.84
CA LEU A 520 8.28 -24.50 15.76
C LEU A 520 6.80 -24.89 15.68
N TYR A 521 6.24 -24.92 14.48
CA TYR A 521 4.82 -25.18 14.27
C TYR A 521 4.44 -26.66 14.43
N ALA A 522 5.43 -27.56 14.45
CA ALA A 522 5.22 -28.97 14.78
C ALA A 522 5.29 -29.25 16.29
N THR A 523 5.80 -28.31 17.09
CA THR A 523 6.00 -28.47 18.53
C THR A 523 4.74 -28.05 19.30
N PRO A 524 4.25 -28.86 20.26
CA PRO A 524 3.20 -28.43 21.17
C PRO A 524 3.62 -27.15 21.94
N PRO A 525 2.90 -26.02 21.80
CA PRO A 525 3.36 -24.73 22.33
C PRO A 525 3.59 -24.72 23.84
N TYR A 526 2.79 -25.46 24.62
CA TYR A 526 2.95 -25.56 26.07
C TYR A 526 4.28 -26.18 26.53
N LEU A 527 5.02 -26.85 25.63
CA LEU A 527 6.34 -27.42 25.96
C LEU A 527 7.46 -26.38 25.91
N ILE A 528 7.27 -25.26 25.23
CA ILE A 528 8.37 -24.36 24.85
C ILE A 528 8.10 -22.90 25.26
N GLN A 529 9.19 -22.21 25.58
CA GLN A 529 9.21 -20.76 25.74
C GLN A 529 10.01 -20.13 24.60
N LEU A 530 9.58 -18.93 24.21
CA LEU A 530 10.13 -18.15 23.13
C LEU A 530 10.57 -16.78 23.63
N LYS A 531 11.50 -16.13 22.93
CA LYS A 531 11.88 -14.74 23.14
C LYS A 531 11.55 -13.93 21.89
N PRO A 532 10.84 -12.79 22.02
CA PRO A 532 10.64 -11.89 20.89
C PRO A 532 11.98 -11.25 20.50
N GLN A 533 12.24 -11.18 19.21
CA GLN A 533 13.41 -10.56 18.61
C GLN A 533 12.98 -9.57 17.53
N VAL A 534 13.35 -8.30 17.70
CA VAL A 534 13.21 -7.28 16.67
C VAL A 534 14.50 -7.27 15.83
N LYS A 535 14.34 -7.32 14.52
CA LYS A 535 15.45 -7.30 13.56
C LYS A 535 15.31 -6.13 12.59
N LEU A 536 16.44 -5.53 12.23
CA LEU A 536 16.57 -4.49 11.20
C LEU A 536 17.43 -5.02 10.06
N ASP A 537 16.87 -5.13 8.85
CA ASP A 537 17.51 -5.78 7.69
C ASP A 537 18.07 -7.18 8.03
N GLY A 538 17.39 -7.92 8.94
CA GLY A 538 17.80 -9.26 9.40
C GLY A 538 18.73 -9.29 10.60
N GLN A 539 19.34 -8.18 11.01
CA GLN A 539 20.19 -8.10 12.21
C GLN A 539 19.34 -7.91 13.48
N ILE A 540 19.56 -8.72 14.51
CA ILE A 540 18.88 -8.56 15.81
C ILE A 540 19.33 -7.25 16.47
N ILE A 541 18.38 -6.36 16.72
CA ILE A 541 18.59 -5.05 17.36
C ILE A 541 17.98 -4.99 18.76
N ALA A 542 17.01 -5.85 19.08
CA ALA A 542 16.45 -6.02 20.41
C ALA A 542 15.97 -7.46 20.62
N GLU A 543 16.11 -7.96 21.85
CA GLU A 543 15.60 -9.25 22.31
C GLU A 543 14.88 -9.05 23.65
N GLY A 544 13.73 -9.70 23.82
CA GLY A 544 12.89 -9.54 24.99
C GLY A 544 12.93 -10.73 25.95
N ASN A 545 12.17 -10.60 27.04
CA ASN A 545 12.03 -11.64 28.05
C ASN A 545 11.26 -12.86 27.53
N PRO A 546 11.55 -14.08 28.03
CA PRO A 546 10.84 -15.29 27.67
C PRO A 546 9.31 -15.19 27.86
N ILE A 547 8.58 -15.79 26.94
CA ILE A 547 7.13 -15.95 26.98
C ILE A 547 6.73 -17.35 26.48
N GLY A 548 5.61 -17.90 26.94
CA GLY A 548 5.12 -19.19 26.43
C GLY A 548 4.77 -19.10 24.95
N ALA A 549 5.08 -20.13 24.16
CA ALA A 549 4.67 -20.16 22.76
C ALA A 549 3.14 -20.13 22.64
N ALA A 550 2.66 -19.51 21.56
CA ALA A 550 1.26 -19.28 21.25
C ALA A 550 0.48 -18.46 22.31
N GLN A 551 1.17 -17.77 23.22
CA GLN A 551 0.54 -16.79 24.11
C GLN A 551 0.31 -15.46 23.39
N GLU A 552 -0.81 -14.81 23.71
CA GLU A 552 -1.09 -13.46 23.23
C GLU A 552 -0.23 -12.41 23.93
N GLN A 553 0.17 -11.40 23.15
CA GLN A 553 0.87 -10.21 23.61
C GLN A 553 0.22 -8.98 22.97
N LYS A 554 0.41 -7.83 23.59
CA LYS A 554 0.10 -6.55 22.96
C LYS A 554 1.35 -5.97 22.34
N LEU A 555 1.24 -5.54 21.10
CA LEU A 555 2.26 -4.80 20.37
C LEU A 555 1.81 -3.35 20.27
N GLU A 556 2.57 -2.43 20.86
CA GLU A 556 2.32 -1.00 20.76
C GLU A 556 3.38 -0.35 19.86
N PHE A 557 2.91 0.49 18.94
CA PHE A 557 3.76 1.39 18.17
C PHE A 557 3.52 2.82 18.64
N HIS A 558 4.56 3.49 19.11
CA HIS A 558 4.51 4.90 19.49
C HIS A 558 5.24 5.72 18.43
N PHE A 559 4.52 6.65 17.82
CA PHE A 559 5.01 7.61 16.84
C PHE A 559 5.19 8.96 17.55
N GLU A 560 6.43 9.28 17.91
CA GLU A 560 6.78 10.50 18.62
C GLU A 560 7.28 11.54 17.62
N SER A 561 6.55 12.66 17.52
CA SER A 561 6.99 13.85 16.79
C SER A 561 7.38 14.96 17.78
N PRO A 562 8.06 16.04 17.33
CA PRO A 562 8.32 17.20 18.18
C PRO A 562 7.06 17.85 18.80
N THR A 563 5.88 17.60 18.24
CA THR A 563 4.63 18.27 18.64
C THR A 563 3.56 17.35 19.22
N ASP A 564 3.68 16.04 19.02
CA ASP A 564 2.60 15.09 19.29
C ASP A 564 3.14 13.66 19.45
N ILE A 565 2.40 12.83 20.18
CA ILE A 565 2.67 11.40 20.34
C ILE A 565 1.40 10.64 19.98
N ASP A 566 1.52 9.73 19.02
CA ASP A 566 0.44 8.82 18.67
C ASP A 566 0.81 7.38 18.98
N ILE A 567 -0.18 6.60 19.41
CA ILE A 567 -0.02 5.20 19.84
C ILE A 567 -1.09 4.37 19.14
N VAL A 568 -0.64 3.34 18.44
CA VAL A 568 -1.48 2.27 17.88
C VAL A 568 -1.11 0.94 18.53
N GLN A 569 -2.08 0.03 18.65
CA GLN A 569 -1.94 -1.20 19.42
C GLN A 569 -2.54 -2.39 18.67
N ASN A 570 -1.77 -3.47 18.60
CA ASN A 570 -2.15 -4.76 18.04
C ASN A 570 -2.14 -5.87 19.07
N THR A 571 -2.91 -6.92 18.81
CA THR A 571 -2.77 -8.21 19.50
C THR A 571 -1.95 -9.13 18.62
N ILE A 572 -0.82 -9.61 19.13
CA ILE A 572 0.10 -10.51 18.45
C ILE A 572 0.23 -11.84 19.21
N ILE A 573 0.79 -12.85 18.58
CA ILE A 573 1.01 -14.17 19.19
C ILE A 573 2.47 -14.56 19.16
N ALA A 574 2.94 -15.06 20.31
CA ALA A 574 4.28 -15.59 20.45
C ALA A 574 4.52 -16.79 19.51
N GLY A 575 5.34 -16.59 18.47
CA GLY A 575 5.67 -17.60 17.46
C GLY A 575 5.16 -17.28 16.05
N GLU A 576 4.35 -16.23 15.88
CA GLU A 576 4.06 -15.66 14.56
C GLU A 576 5.26 -14.84 14.03
N TYR A 577 5.22 -14.50 12.75
CA TYR A 577 6.29 -13.74 12.08
C TYR A 577 5.71 -12.48 11.45
N TYR A 578 6.23 -11.32 11.82
CA TYR A 578 5.72 -10.02 11.37
C TYR A 578 6.79 -9.24 10.61
N ALA A 579 6.41 -8.62 9.51
CA ALA A 579 7.18 -7.58 8.84
C ALA A 579 6.43 -6.25 8.95
N ILE A 580 7.11 -5.23 9.48
CA ILE A 580 6.56 -3.90 9.76
C ILE A 580 7.22 -2.94 8.77
N ALA A 581 6.42 -2.26 7.95
CA ALA A 581 6.92 -1.28 7.00
C ALA A 581 6.47 0.12 7.39
N LEU A 582 7.45 0.99 7.68
CA LEU A 582 7.24 2.41 7.93
C LEU A 582 7.46 3.20 6.63
N ASN A 583 6.51 4.08 6.27
CA ASN A 583 6.55 4.88 5.05
C ASN A 583 6.46 6.38 5.36
N ALA A 584 7.49 7.13 4.98
CA ALA A 584 7.70 8.54 5.32
C ALA A 584 7.05 9.55 4.35
N TYR A 585 5.97 9.16 3.67
CA TYR A 585 5.27 9.92 2.62
C TYR A 585 6.06 10.09 1.30
N ALA A 586 5.35 10.05 0.16
CA ALA A 586 5.83 10.10 -1.24
C ALA A 586 6.48 8.84 -1.86
N GLY A 587 6.78 7.79 -1.09
CA GLY A 587 7.15 6.47 -1.65
C GLY A 587 7.73 5.51 -0.61
N SER A 588 7.30 4.26 -0.60
CA SER A 588 7.84 3.18 0.24
C SER A 588 9.11 2.58 -0.37
N GLY A 589 10.13 3.42 -0.52
CA GLY A 589 11.35 3.11 -1.28
C GLY A 589 11.21 3.48 -2.75
N SER A 590 12.35 3.70 -3.41
CA SER A 590 12.34 3.98 -4.86
C SER A 590 11.91 2.73 -5.64
N HIS A 591 11.43 2.91 -6.87
CA HIS A 591 11.16 1.77 -7.76
C HIS A 591 12.38 0.85 -7.89
N GLN A 592 13.57 1.44 -7.94
CA GLN A 592 14.83 0.71 -7.99
C GLN A 592 15.05 -0.12 -6.72
N GLU A 593 14.70 0.41 -5.55
CA GLU A 593 14.83 -0.32 -4.29
C GLU A 593 13.92 -1.56 -4.25
N ILE A 594 12.68 -1.45 -4.74
CA ILE A 594 11.77 -2.60 -4.85
C ILE A 594 12.35 -3.64 -5.81
N ILE A 595 12.93 -3.22 -6.94
CA ILE A 595 13.62 -4.12 -7.88
C ILE A 595 14.81 -4.79 -7.19
N ASP A 596 15.66 -4.03 -6.51
CA ASP A 596 16.88 -4.55 -5.88
C ASP A 596 16.53 -5.58 -4.82
N ARG A 597 15.50 -5.31 -4.01
CA ARG A 597 14.95 -6.23 -3.01
C ARG A 597 14.37 -7.49 -3.65
N ALA A 598 13.59 -7.33 -4.71
CA ALA A 598 13.07 -8.44 -5.50
C ALA A 598 14.21 -9.31 -6.10
N GLN A 599 15.29 -8.70 -6.60
CA GLN A 599 16.46 -9.41 -7.11
C GLN A 599 17.24 -10.14 -6.01
N ARG A 600 17.37 -9.53 -4.82
CA ARG A 600 17.96 -10.21 -3.65
C ARG A 600 17.13 -11.43 -3.27
N LEU A 601 15.81 -11.28 -3.24
CA LEU A 601 14.89 -12.37 -2.94
C LEU A 601 14.98 -13.51 -3.96
N ALA A 602 15.08 -13.16 -5.25
CA ALA A 602 15.31 -14.08 -6.36
C ALA A 602 16.63 -14.87 -6.25
N ALA A 603 17.67 -14.24 -5.70
CA ALA A 603 18.99 -14.85 -5.56
C ALA A 603 19.06 -15.91 -4.44
N ILE A 604 18.13 -15.90 -3.48
CA ILE A 604 18.05 -16.91 -2.43
C ILE A 604 17.46 -18.18 -3.04
N GLN A 605 18.20 -19.30 -3.07
CA GLN A 605 17.75 -20.53 -3.76
C GLN A 605 16.87 -21.46 -2.90
N ASP A 606 16.90 -21.34 -1.57
CA ASP A 606 16.25 -22.28 -0.64
C ASP A 606 14.73 -22.12 -0.57
N THR A 607 13.90 -23.16 -0.69
CA THR A 607 12.44 -23.01 -0.48
C THR A 607 12.10 -22.46 0.91
N ILE A 608 10.95 -21.77 1.06
CA ILE A 608 10.51 -21.41 2.40
C ILE A 608 10.19 -22.68 3.18
N ASN A 609 10.88 -22.85 4.28
CA ASN A 609 10.59 -23.86 5.28
C ASN A 609 10.16 -23.14 6.55
N LEU A 610 8.87 -23.20 6.88
CA LEU A 610 8.32 -22.56 8.08
C LEU A 610 8.94 -23.10 9.39
N ASN A 611 9.63 -24.24 9.33
CA ASN A 611 10.34 -24.83 10.46
C ASN A 611 11.83 -24.45 10.52
N ASP A 612 12.35 -23.72 9.53
CA ASP A 612 13.73 -23.23 9.47
C ASP A 612 13.79 -21.71 9.70
N PRO A 613 14.36 -21.25 10.83
CA PRO A 613 14.50 -19.82 11.14
C PRO A 613 15.25 -19.00 10.09
N ILE A 614 16.17 -19.61 9.32
CA ILE A 614 16.95 -18.91 8.29
C ILE A 614 16.05 -18.54 7.12
N THR A 615 15.36 -19.51 6.52
CA THR A 615 14.44 -19.25 5.40
C THR A 615 13.25 -18.37 5.81
N LEU A 616 12.83 -18.43 7.07
CA LEU A 616 11.80 -17.56 7.64
C LEU A 616 12.25 -16.09 7.65
N ASN A 617 13.51 -15.82 7.99
CA ASN A 617 14.04 -14.45 8.03
C ASN A 617 14.37 -13.91 6.63
N ASP A 618 15.10 -14.69 5.84
CA ASP A 618 15.68 -14.20 4.60
C ASP A 618 14.67 -14.18 3.45
N ARG A 619 13.70 -15.11 3.45
CA ARG A 619 12.67 -15.19 2.40
C ARG A 619 11.32 -14.68 2.86
N LEU A 620 10.72 -15.29 3.88
CA LEU A 620 9.38 -14.86 4.33
C LEU A 620 9.41 -13.40 4.79
N GLY A 621 10.39 -13.01 5.60
CA GLY A 621 10.56 -11.61 6.00
C GLY A 621 10.72 -10.63 4.83
N GLU A 622 11.43 -10.99 3.77
CA GLU A 622 11.58 -10.11 2.59
C GLU A 622 10.29 -10.03 1.78
N VAL A 623 9.59 -11.16 1.57
CA VAL A 623 8.31 -11.21 0.85
C VAL A 623 7.26 -10.36 1.56
N LEU A 624 7.12 -10.52 2.88
CA LEU A 624 6.14 -9.75 3.66
C LEU A 624 6.46 -8.26 3.62
N TYR A 625 7.74 -7.90 3.77
CA TYR A 625 8.17 -6.50 3.69
C TYR A 625 7.95 -5.89 2.29
N LEU A 626 8.30 -6.63 1.22
CA LEU A 626 8.04 -6.23 -0.16
C LEU A 626 6.54 -6.04 -0.43
N SER A 627 5.69 -6.89 0.15
CA SER A 627 4.22 -6.75 0.04
C SER A 627 3.75 -5.41 0.60
N ALA A 628 4.24 -5.05 1.78
CA ALA A 628 3.95 -3.78 2.43
C ALA A 628 4.49 -2.58 1.64
N MET A 629 5.71 -2.69 1.08
CA MET A 629 6.27 -1.66 0.21
C MET A 629 5.41 -1.45 -1.05
N LEU A 630 4.99 -2.52 -1.72
CA LEU A 630 4.15 -2.43 -2.92
C LEU A 630 2.78 -1.81 -2.62
N TYR A 631 2.18 -2.16 -1.49
CA TYR A 631 0.93 -1.53 -1.03
C TYR A 631 1.11 -0.02 -0.88
N HIS A 632 2.09 0.43 -0.08
CA HIS A 632 2.35 1.84 0.16
C HIS A 632 2.70 2.60 -1.12
N GLN A 633 3.41 1.98 -2.05
CA GLN A 633 3.80 2.63 -3.32
C GLN A 633 2.55 2.94 -4.14
N ASN A 634 1.67 1.94 -4.30
CA ASN A 634 0.41 2.10 -5.03
C ASN A 634 -0.51 3.12 -4.35
N LEU A 635 -0.61 3.07 -3.02
CA LEU A 635 -1.43 4.00 -2.26
C LEU A 635 -0.93 5.45 -2.41
N ASN A 636 0.36 5.71 -2.17
CA ASN A 636 0.94 7.04 -2.31
C ASN A 636 0.83 7.59 -3.75
N MET A 637 0.83 6.72 -4.77
CA MET A 637 0.57 7.12 -6.16
C MET A 637 -0.88 7.53 -6.37
N ALA A 638 -1.83 6.77 -5.83
CA ALA A 638 -3.24 7.10 -5.91
C ALA A 638 -3.56 8.39 -5.14
N GLU A 639 -3.06 8.55 -3.91
CA GLU A 639 -3.24 9.74 -3.06
C GLU A 639 -2.84 11.02 -3.80
N ARG A 640 -1.66 11.03 -4.45
CA ARG A 640 -1.21 12.18 -5.26
C ARG A 640 -2.18 12.54 -6.38
N LYS A 641 -2.77 11.55 -7.04
CA LYS A 641 -3.75 11.76 -8.12
C LYS A 641 -5.10 12.24 -7.56
N MET A 642 -5.56 11.62 -6.49
CA MET A 642 -6.79 12.01 -5.80
C MET A 642 -6.68 13.46 -5.31
N ALA A 643 -5.55 13.83 -4.71
CA ALA A 643 -5.35 15.16 -4.16
C ALA A 643 -5.36 16.24 -5.25
N ALA A 644 -4.67 15.98 -6.36
CA ALA A 644 -4.63 16.87 -7.51
C ALA A 644 -6.02 17.10 -8.15
N ILE A 645 -6.84 16.05 -8.27
CA ILE A 645 -8.20 16.15 -8.86
C ILE A 645 -9.19 16.80 -7.87
N SER A 646 -9.03 16.57 -6.57
CA SER A 646 -9.91 17.12 -5.53
C SER A 646 -9.57 18.56 -5.12
N SER A 647 -8.51 19.14 -5.68
CA SER A 647 -7.96 20.45 -5.30
C SER A 647 -7.66 20.52 -3.80
N VAL A 648 -7.00 19.48 -3.28
CA VAL A 648 -6.49 19.45 -1.90
C VAL A 648 -5.00 19.16 -1.90
N ILE A 649 -4.32 19.57 -0.85
CA ILE A 649 -2.99 19.09 -0.50
C ILE A 649 -3.19 18.07 0.62
N ASP A 650 -2.66 16.87 0.44
CA ASP A 650 -2.68 15.82 1.46
C ASP A 650 -1.27 15.65 2.04
N ILE A 651 -1.09 15.94 3.32
CA ILE A 651 0.19 15.72 4.02
C ILE A 651 0.01 14.54 4.96
N LYS A 652 0.78 13.47 4.73
CA LYS A 652 0.70 12.24 5.52
C LYS A 652 1.78 12.22 6.59
N ASP A 653 1.41 11.78 7.79
CA ASP A 653 2.41 11.37 8.78
C ASP A 653 3.03 10.01 8.38
N VAL A 654 4.07 9.55 9.07
CA VAL A 654 4.64 8.22 8.78
C VAL A 654 3.59 7.12 8.93
N SER A 655 3.22 6.47 7.82
CA SER A 655 2.25 5.37 7.82
C SER A 655 2.92 4.04 8.14
N GLU A 656 2.13 3.09 8.62
CA GLU A 656 2.58 1.76 9.00
C GLU A 656 1.69 0.69 8.39
N MET A 657 2.31 -0.28 7.72
CA MET A 657 1.65 -1.47 7.19
C MET A 657 2.38 -2.71 7.68
N MET A 658 1.65 -3.63 8.29
CA MET A 658 2.17 -4.91 8.74
C MET A 658 1.70 -6.03 7.81
N TYR A 659 2.63 -6.88 7.39
CA TYR A 659 2.32 -8.17 6.79
C TYR A 659 2.86 -9.27 7.68
N PHE A 660 2.06 -10.28 7.98
CA PHE A 660 2.44 -11.31 8.93
C PHE A 660 1.85 -12.68 8.65
N LEU A 661 2.57 -13.70 9.14
CA LEU A 661 2.11 -15.08 9.15
C LEU A 661 1.13 -15.30 10.28
N THR A 662 -0.13 -15.49 9.92
CA THR A 662 -1.22 -15.75 10.87
C THR A 662 -1.30 -17.23 11.18
N THR A 663 -1.42 -17.56 12.46
CA THR A 663 -1.57 -18.93 12.96
C THR A 663 -2.96 -19.15 13.54
N LYS A 664 -3.53 -20.35 13.40
CA LYS A 664 -4.66 -20.85 14.19
C LYS A 664 -4.09 -21.50 15.45
N VAL A 665 -4.54 -21.04 16.62
CA VAL A 665 -4.20 -21.64 17.91
C VAL A 665 -5.38 -22.45 18.42
N GLU A 666 -5.14 -23.73 18.66
CA GLU A 666 -6.11 -24.65 19.28
C GLU A 666 -5.81 -24.72 20.78
N TYR A 667 -6.86 -24.65 21.61
CA TYR A 667 -6.73 -24.54 23.06
C TYR A 667 -7.40 -25.69 23.80
N PHE A 668 -6.85 -26.04 24.95
CA PHE A 668 -7.56 -26.79 25.98
C PHE A 668 -7.74 -25.91 27.20
N PHE A 669 -8.99 -25.54 27.51
CA PHE A 669 -9.32 -24.68 28.66
C PHE A 669 -8.45 -23.40 28.73
N GLY A 670 -8.25 -22.76 27.58
CA GLY A 670 -7.46 -21.52 27.46
C GLY A 670 -5.95 -21.72 27.40
N ILE A 671 -5.46 -22.96 27.43
CA ILE A 671 -4.03 -23.28 27.33
C ILE A 671 -3.69 -23.71 25.89
N PRO A 672 -2.72 -23.05 25.22
CA PRO A 672 -2.36 -23.40 23.84
C PRO A 672 -1.84 -24.84 23.71
N LYS A 673 -2.52 -25.63 22.88
CA LYS A 673 -2.16 -27.03 22.59
C LYS A 673 -1.46 -27.18 21.24
N LYS A 674 -1.86 -26.40 20.24
CA LYS A 674 -1.33 -26.48 18.89
C LYS A 674 -1.40 -25.12 18.20
N MET A 675 -0.37 -24.81 17.43
CA MET A 675 -0.24 -23.57 16.67
C MET A 675 0.05 -23.94 15.21
N THR A 676 -0.88 -23.64 14.31
CA THR A 676 -0.79 -24.02 12.90
C THR A 676 -0.80 -22.76 12.03
N PRO A 677 0.19 -22.51 11.16
CA PRO A 677 0.10 -21.45 10.17
C PRO A 677 -1.13 -21.64 9.28
N VAL A 678 -1.96 -20.60 9.12
CA VAL A 678 -3.21 -20.66 8.32
C VAL A 678 -3.40 -19.54 7.31
N SER A 679 -2.72 -18.39 7.42
CA SER A 679 -2.85 -17.33 6.41
C SER A 679 -1.66 -16.37 6.41
N ILE A 680 -1.60 -15.50 5.39
CA ILE A 680 -0.87 -14.23 5.47
C ILE A 680 -1.93 -13.14 5.63
N THR A 681 -1.75 -12.30 6.64
CA THR A 681 -2.60 -11.15 6.91
C THR A 681 -1.81 -9.87 6.68
N ALA A 682 -2.50 -8.89 6.13
CA ALA A 682 -2.06 -7.52 5.95
C ALA A 682 -2.89 -6.66 6.90
N ASP A 683 -2.29 -5.74 7.66
CA ASP A 683 -2.99 -4.87 8.60
C ASP A 683 -2.38 -3.46 8.56
N MET A 684 -3.23 -2.45 8.40
CA MET A 684 -2.85 -1.05 8.35
C MET A 684 -3.36 -0.38 9.63
N ASP A 685 -2.45 -0.11 10.56
CA ASP A 685 -2.84 0.48 11.84
C ASP A 685 -2.76 2.00 11.86
N ARG A 686 -2.02 2.60 10.91
CA ARG A 686 -1.83 4.05 10.88
C ARG A 686 -1.66 4.59 9.45
N ASN A 687 -2.66 5.33 9.01
CA ASN A 687 -2.68 6.13 7.77
C ASN A 687 -3.28 7.52 8.08
N SER A 688 -2.46 8.44 8.58
CA SER A 688 -2.92 9.72 9.15
C SER A 688 -2.66 10.87 8.20
N HIS A 689 -3.73 11.57 7.80
CA HIS A 689 -3.73 12.60 6.76
C HIS A 689 -4.06 13.98 7.31
N LEU A 690 -3.29 14.99 6.95
CA LEU A 690 -3.69 16.40 7.05
C LEU A 690 -4.14 16.86 5.66
N ILE A 691 -5.45 16.90 5.47
CA ILE A 691 -6.09 17.29 4.21
C ILE A 691 -6.32 18.80 4.23
N ILE A 692 -5.74 19.51 3.28
CA ILE A 692 -5.75 20.97 3.19
C ILE A 692 -6.42 21.39 1.88
N PRO A 693 -7.65 21.92 1.91
CA PRO A 693 -8.26 22.57 0.76
C PRO A 693 -7.42 23.76 0.32
N ILE A 694 -6.99 23.79 -0.95
CA ILE A 694 -6.11 24.85 -1.44
C ILE A 694 -6.73 26.25 -1.36
N ASP A 695 -8.06 26.32 -1.49
CA ASP A 695 -8.89 27.52 -1.53
C ASP A 695 -9.55 27.83 -0.17
N GLY A 696 -9.35 26.97 0.83
CA GLY A 696 -9.97 27.05 2.14
C GLY A 696 -11.40 26.48 2.23
N ASP A 697 -11.94 25.87 1.16
CA ASP A 697 -13.26 25.22 1.21
C ASP A 697 -13.19 23.87 1.95
N LEU A 698 -13.54 23.91 3.24
CA LEU A 698 -13.54 22.73 4.12
C LEU A 698 -14.48 21.61 3.64
N ASN A 699 -15.44 21.89 2.76
CA ASN A 699 -16.34 20.86 2.22
C ASN A 699 -15.60 19.87 1.29
N ARG A 700 -14.37 20.17 0.88
CA ARG A 700 -13.51 19.25 0.09
C ARG A 700 -12.91 18.11 0.90
N ILE A 701 -12.82 18.26 2.24
CA ILE A 701 -12.14 17.29 3.11
C ILE A 701 -12.85 15.94 3.10
N LYS A 702 -14.15 15.94 3.41
CA LYS A 702 -14.94 14.71 3.56
C LYS A 702 -14.96 13.86 2.27
N PRO A 703 -15.28 14.41 1.08
CA PRO A 703 -15.26 13.63 -0.16
C PRO A 703 -13.90 13.01 -0.48
N TYR A 704 -12.81 13.74 -0.23
CA TYR A 704 -11.46 13.21 -0.42
C TYR A 704 -11.16 12.06 0.54
N ALA A 705 -11.44 12.23 1.84
CA ALA A 705 -11.22 11.20 2.85
C ALA A 705 -12.01 9.91 2.56
N ILE A 706 -13.26 10.02 2.09
CA ILE A 706 -14.07 8.86 1.71
C ILE A 706 -13.43 8.15 0.50
N LEU A 707 -13.02 8.89 -0.53
CA LEU A 707 -12.40 8.30 -1.72
C LEU A 707 -11.08 7.59 -1.37
N GLU A 708 -10.21 8.27 -0.62
CA GLU A 708 -8.91 7.73 -0.21
C GLU A 708 -9.07 6.50 0.68
N GLY A 709 -9.94 6.52 1.69
CA GLY A 709 -10.14 5.37 2.57
C GLY A 709 -10.70 4.14 1.87
N ASN A 710 -11.63 4.31 0.92
CA ASN A 710 -12.09 3.19 0.10
C ASN A 710 -10.96 2.68 -0.80
N HIS A 711 -10.09 3.56 -1.32
CA HIS A 711 -8.95 3.19 -2.15
C HIS A 711 -7.90 2.41 -1.37
N ALA A 712 -7.54 2.88 -0.17
CA ALA A 712 -6.66 2.20 0.76
C ALA A 712 -7.16 0.78 1.06
N SER A 713 -8.46 0.63 1.37
CA SER A 713 -9.02 -0.70 1.64
C SER A 713 -9.16 -1.58 0.41
N TYR A 714 -9.40 -1.02 -0.78
CA TYR A 714 -9.32 -1.78 -2.03
C TYR A 714 -7.90 -2.31 -2.27
N LEU A 715 -6.86 -1.49 -2.03
CA LEU A 715 -5.48 -1.90 -2.25
C LEU A 715 -5.03 -3.02 -1.30
N GLU A 716 -5.61 -3.13 -0.11
CA GLU A 716 -5.25 -4.17 0.87
C GLU A 716 -5.42 -5.57 0.26
N HIS A 717 -6.59 -5.87 -0.32
CA HIS A 717 -6.78 -7.15 -1.00
C HIS A 717 -6.06 -7.18 -2.34
N ASN A 718 -6.12 -6.10 -3.14
CA ASN A 718 -5.61 -6.11 -4.51
C ASN A 718 -4.09 -6.33 -4.57
N ALA A 719 -3.32 -5.66 -3.71
CA ALA A 719 -1.88 -5.85 -3.61
C ALA A 719 -1.53 -7.26 -3.11
N THR A 720 -2.28 -7.76 -2.12
CA THR A 720 -2.11 -9.10 -1.56
C THR A 720 -2.40 -10.19 -2.61
N GLU A 721 -3.49 -10.10 -3.34
CA GLU A 721 -3.83 -11.06 -4.42
C GLU A 721 -2.79 -11.05 -5.53
N LYS A 722 -2.31 -9.87 -5.91
CA LYS A 722 -1.25 -9.73 -6.92
C LYS A 722 0.05 -10.37 -6.46
N MET A 723 0.39 -10.25 -5.19
CA MET A 723 1.61 -10.81 -4.61
C MET A 723 1.55 -12.33 -4.45
N TYR A 724 0.44 -12.86 -3.91
CA TYR A 724 0.32 -14.27 -3.52
C TYR A 724 -0.49 -15.13 -4.50
N LYS A 725 -1.01 -14.54 -5.58
CA LYS A 725 -1.84 -15.21 -6.62
C LYS A 725 -3.02 -16.00 -6.05
N THR A 726 -3.51 -15.55 -4.91
CA THR A 726 -4.54 -16.22 -4.14
C THR A 726 -5.53 -15.18 -3.69
N GLU A 727 -6.80 -15.54 -3.67
CA GLU A 727 -7.88 -14.66 -3.25
C GLU A 727 -7.62 -14.10 -1.84
N ALA A 728 -7.81 -12.78 -1.73
CA ALA A 728 -7.74 -12.06 -0.48
C ALA A 728 -9.04 -11.28 -0.26
N LEU A 729 -9.30 -10.93 0.99
CA LEU A 729 -10.48 -10.16 1.36
C LEU A 729 -10.07 -8.91 2.12
N SER A 730 -10.63 -7.76 1.75
CA SER A 730 -10.64 -6.53 2.55
C SER A 730 -12.08 -6.09 2.84
N ALA A 731 -12.26 -5.06 3.66
CA ALA A 731 -13.60 -4.57 4.02
C ALA A 731 -14.45 -4.20 2.79
N VAL A 732 -13.86 -3.43 1.86
CA VAL A 732 -14.50 -3.03 0.60
C VAL A 732 -14.92 -4.25 -0.22
N LYS A 733 -14.01 -5.21 -0.43
CA LYS A 733 -14.33 -6.42 -1.20
C LYS A 733 -15.38 -7.28 -0.50
N GLY A 734 -15.36 -7.38 0.83
CA GLY A 734 -16.35 -8.13 1.61
C GLY A 734 -17.77 -7.56 1.47
N ILE A 735 -17.91 -6.24 1.49
CA ILE A 735 -19.20 -5.57 1.25
C ILE A 735 -19.68 -5.81 -0.18
N GLN A 736 -18.79 -5.67 -1.16
CA GLN A 736 -19.13 -5.91 -2.56
C GLN A 736 -19.53 -7.36 -2.84
N LEU A 737 -18.83 -8.33 -2.27
CA LEU A 737 -19.16 -9.75 -2.37
C LEU A 737 -20.51 -10.07 -1.71
N ALA A 738 -20.86 -9.41 -0.62
CA ALA A 738 -22.18 -9.58 0.00
C ALA A 738 -23.30 -9.22 -0.98
N HIS A 739 -23.19 -8.10 -1.69
CA HIS A 739 -24.14 -7.70 -2.72
C HIS A 739 -24.23 -8.74 -3.85
N ASP A 740 -23.09 -9.20 -4.37
CA ASP A 740 -23.05 -10.21 -5.43
C ASP A 740 -23.64 -11.58 -4.98
N GLN A 741 -23.56 -11.88 -3.68
CA GLN A 741 -24.21 -13.05 -3.06
C GLN A 741 -25.68 -12.80 -2.68
N ASN A 742 -26.27 -11.67 -3.05
CA ASN A 742 -27.63 -11.24 -2.71
C ASN A 742 -27.87 -11.12 -1.19
N ILE A 743 -26.83 -10.85 -0.42
CA ILE A 743 -26.91 -10.50 1.01
C ILE A 743 -27.14 -8.98 1.09
N PRO A 744 -28.24 -8.52 1.71
CA PRO A 744 -28.47 -7.09 1.88
C PRO A 744 -27.33 -6.42 2.66
N VAL A 745 -26.96 -5.21 2.26
CA VAL A 745 -26.01 -4.35 3.00
C VAL A 745 -26.78 -3.17 3.57
N HIS A 746 -26.60 -2.92 4.86
CA HIS A 746 -27.33 -1.91 5.59
C HIS A 746 -26.43 -0.77 6.06
N THR A 747 -27.00 0.44 6.08
CA THR A 747 -26.42 1.58 6.79
C THR A 747 -27.06 1.68 8.18
N VAL A 748 -26.28 1.36 9.22
CA VAL A 748 -26.72 1.43 10.62
C VAL A 748 -26.37 2.80 11.18
N THR A 749 -27.35 3.50 11.75
CA THR A 749 -27.22 4.84 12.34
C THR A 749 -27.86 4.87 13.73
N ALA A 750 -27.66 5.97 14.47
CA ALA A 750 -28.32 6.17 15.77
C ALA A 750 -29.85 6.07 15.70
N GLN A 751 -30.46 6.36 14.53
CA GLN A 751 -31.90 6.33 14.34
C GLN A 751 -32.47 4.90 14.17
N ASN A 752 -31.70 3.95 13.64
CA ASN A 752 -32.20 2.61 13.30
C ASN A 752 -31.50 1.46 14.05
N ILE A 753 -30.46 1.74 14.84
CA ILE A 753 -29.66 0.72 15.52
C ILE A 753 -30.50 -0.23 16.40
N ASN A 754 -31.44 0.30 17.19
CA ASN A 754 -32.26 -0.51 18.10
C ASN A 754 -33.19 -1.49 17.39
N THR A 755 -33.51 -1.22 16.12
CA THR A 755 -34.36 -2.09 15.30
C THR A 755 -33.56 -3.03 14.40
N LEU A 756 -32.41 -2.56 13.88
CA LEU A 756 -31.65 -3.26 12.85
C LEU A 756 -30.52 -4.13 13.45
N LEU A 757 -29.79 -3.64 14.45
CA LEU A 757 -28.66 -4.39 15.03
C LEU A 757 -29.04 -5.78 15.56
N PRO A 758 -30.22 -5.97 16.20
CA PRO A 758 -30.66 -7.30 16.66
C PRO A 758 -30.98 -8.28 15.53
N THR A 759 -31.27 -7.79 14.30
CA THR A 759 -31.64 -8.66 13.17
C THR A 759 -30.43 -9.14 12.38
N LEU A 760 -29.27 -8.48 12.50
CA LEU A 760 -28.05 -8.85 11.79
C LEU A 760 -27.51 -10.21 12.27
N GLN A 761 -27.29 -11.12 11.33
CA GLN A 761 -26.74 -12.48 11.55
C GLN A 761 -25.22 -12.46 11.43
N ILE A 762 -24.60 -11.63 12.27
CA ILE A 762 -23.15 -11.40 12.35
C ILE A 762 -22.68 -11.60 13.79
N SER A 763 -21.37 -11.71 14.03
CA SER A 763 -20.85 -11.96 15.38
C SER A 763 -21.10 -10.82 16.36
N GLU A 764 -21.19 -11.18 17.64
CA GLU A 764 -21.37 -10.21 18.73
C GLU A 764 -20.21 -9.21 18.86
N GLN A 765 -19.00 -9.60 18.42
CA GLN A 765 -17.85 -8.69 18.32
C GLN A 765 -18.14 -7.54 17.35
N VAL A 766 -18.61 -7.84 16.14
CA VAL A 766 -18.96 -6.82 15.14
C VAL A 766 -20.15 -5.97 15.60
N LYS A 767 -21.16 -6.57 16.25
CA LYS A 767 -22.26 -5.78 16.83
C LYS A 767 -21.80 -4.81 17.90
N THR A 768 -20.87 -5.23 18.75
CA THR A 768 -20.27 -4.38 19.78
C THR A 768 -19.52 -3.21 19.17
N ASP A 769 -18.76 -3.45 18.10
CA ASP A 769 -18.04 -2.41 17.36
C ASP A 769 -18.99 -1.36 16.78
N ILE A 770 -20.05 -1.80 16.12
CA ILE A 770 -21.10 -0.93 15.56
C ILE A 770 -21.74 -0.09 16.66
N GLN A 771 -22.09 -0.70 17.79
CA GLN A 771 -22.68 0.02 18.91
C GLN A 771 -21.74 1.10 19.48
N ASN A 772 -20.45 0.79 19.63
CA ASN A 772 -19.45 1.70 20.19
C ASN A 772 -19.27 2.96 19.33
N VAL A 773 -19.18 2.82 18.01
CA VAL A 773 -19.01 3.97 17.11
C VAL A 773 -20.30 4.77 16.95
N ILE A 774 -21.47 4.13 16.93
CA ILE A 774 -22.76 4.84 16.86
C ILE A 774 -23.00 5.68 18.12
N ASN A 775 -22.60 5.17 19.30
CA ASN A 775 -22.61 5.94 20.54
C ASN A 775 -21.69 7.19 20.49
N SER A 776 -20.74 7.21 19.55
CA SER A 776 -19.82 8.33 19.29
C SER A 776 -20.26 9.22 18.11
N GLY A 777 -21.48 9.03 17.59
CA GLY A 777 -22.05 9.84 16.50
C GLY A 777 -21.71 9.36 15.09
N TRP A 778 -21.09 8.19 14.93
CA TRP A 778 -20.72 7.62 13.63
C TRP A 778 -21.84 6.73 13.07
N TYR A 779 -21.67 6.25 11.84
CA TYR A 779 -22.53 5.23 11.23
C TYR A 779 -21.73 4.02 10.76
N ALA A 780 -22.40 2.90 10.50
CA ALA A 780 -21.80 1.69 9.97
C ALA A 780 -22.41 1.27 8.63
N ILE A 781 -21.60 0.72 7.73
CA ILE A 781 -22.02 0.02 6.50
C ILE A 781 -21.63 -1.45 6.68
N VAL A 782 -22.62 -2.35 6.74
CA VAL A 782 -22.40 -3.75 7.10
C VAL A 782 -23.38 -4.70 6.39
N PRO A 783 -22.94 -5.87 5.91
CA PRO A 783 -23.82 -6.94 5.44
C PRO A 783 -24.79 -7.45 6.51
N GLU A 784 -25.97 -7.92 6.09
CA GLU A 784 -26.99 -8.48 6.98
C GLU A 784 -26.55 -9.79 7.65
N SER A 785 -25.74 -10.59 6.96
CA SER A 785 -25.26 -11.90 7.43
C SER A 785 -23.83 -12.18 6.99
N ASN A 786 -23.17 -13.11 7.68
CA ASN A 786 -21.84 -13.57 7.31
C ASN A 786 -21.80 -14.12 5.88
N LEU A 787 -20.75 -13.76 5.16
CA LEU A 787 -20.39 -14.36 3.87
C LEU A 787 -19.37 -15.48 4.08
N THR A 788 -19.31 -16.40 3.11
CA THR A 788 -18.28 -17.44 3.04
C THR A 788 -17.44 -17.20 1.79
N VAL A 789 -16.12 -17.06 1.96
CA VAL A 789 -15.15 -16.89 0.87
C VAL A 789 -13.99 -17.84 1.15
N GLY A 790 -13.77 -18.82 0.27
CA GLY A 790 -12.82 -19.90 0.54
C GLY A 790 -13.12 -20.60 1.88
N ASP A 791 -12.12 -20.61 2.78
CA ASP A 791 -12.20 -21.14 4.15
C ASP A 791 -12.61 -20.07 5.19
N TRP A 792 -12.73 -18.80 4.79
CA TRP A 792 -13.06 -17.69 5.67
C TRP A 792 -14.57 -17.45 5.76
N ILE A 793 -15.07 -17.20 6.97
CA ILE A 793 -16.47 -16.89 7.27
C ILE A 793 -16.51 -15.62 8.12
N GLY A 794 -17.26 -14.61 7.67
CA GLY A 794 -17.47 -13.39 8.43
C GLY A 794 -18.03 -12.25 7.60
N VAL A 795 -17.86 -11.00 8.05
CA VAL A 795 -18.21 -9.78 7.28
C VAL A 795 -17.06 -8.79 7.12
N GLY A 796 -17.02 -8.12 5.97
CA GLY A 796 -16.32 -6.85 5.81
C GLY A 796 -17.27 -5.70 6.13
N TYR A 797 -16.83 -4.67 6.84
CA TYR A 797 -17.68 -3.56 7.27
C TYR A 797 -16.90 -2.24 7.43
N ILE A 798 -17.62 -1.13 7.28
CA ILE A 798 -17.06 0.23 7.39
C ILE A 798 -17.72 0.95 8.56
N LEU A 799 -16.94 1.57 9.43
CA LEU A 799 -17.41 2.44 10.51
C LEU A 799 -16.93 3.87 10.23
N GLN A 800 -17.82 4.80 9.92
CA GLN A 800 -17.45 6.08 9.30
C GLN A 800 -18.00 7.29 10.03
N ASN A 801 -17.14 8.30 10.17
CA ASN A 801 -17.47 9.61 10.70
C ASN A 801 -18.25 10.43 9.65
N PRO A 802 -19.48 10.88 9.95
CA PRO A 802 -20.28 11.65 9.00
C PRO A 802 -19.76 13.07 8.75
N GLU A 803 -18.88 13.62 9.58
CA GLU A 803 -18.42 15.02 9.49
C GLU A 803 -17.22 15.18 8.55
N ASN A 804 -16.15 14.41 8.78
CA ASN A 804 -14.87 14.55 8.07
C ASN A 804 -14.55 13.36 7.14
N GLY A 805 -15.34 12.29 7.14
CA GLY A 805 -15.20 11.13 6.25
C GLY A 805 -14.20 10.06 6.72
N GLU A 806 -13.49 10.27 7.83
CA GLU A 806 -12.57 9.26 8.38
C GLU A 806 -13.30 7.98 8.79
N ALA A 807 -12.64 6.84 8.71
CA ALA A 807 -13.32 5.56 8.92
C ALA A 807 -12.39 4.41 9.32
N TYR A 808 -12.98 3.42 10.00
CA TYR A 808 -12.44 2.07 10.05
C TYR A 808 -12.96 1.26 8.87
N TYR A 809 -12.07 0.55 8.20
CA TYR A 809 -12.37 -0.46 7.19
C TYR A 809 -11.94 -1.80 7.78
N ARG A 810 -12.89 -2.64 8.23
CA ARG A 810 -12.57 -3.86 8.98
C ARG A 810 -13.08 -5.12 8.32
N ILE A 811 -12.38 -6.21 8.59
CA ILE A 811 -12.85 -7.57 8.39
C ILE A 811 -13.07 -8.24 9.75
N GLU A 812 -14.08 -9.11 9.83
CA GLU A 812 -14.31 -9.92 11.02
C GLU A 812 -13.07 -10.72 11.41
N GLY A 813 -12.78 -10.76 12.72
CA GLY A 813 -11.48 -11.19 13.27
C GLY A 813 -10.65 -10.03 13.82
N GLY A 814 -11.04 -8.78 13.53
CA GLY A 814 -10.48 -7.58 14.17
C GLY A 814 -9.39 -6.87 13.37
N HIS A 815 -9.12 -7.28 12.13
CA HIS A 815 -8.10 -6.68 11.28
C HIS A 815 -8.66 -5.51 10.45
N GLY A 816 -7.84 -4.47 10.25
CA GLY A 816 -8.09 -3.30 9.41
C GLY A 816 -7.36 -3.37 8.07
N GLY A 817 -7.33 -4.56 7.46
CA GLY A 817 -6.52 -4.83 6.28
C GLY A 817 -7.05 -5.98 5.41
N ALA A 818 -6.15 -6.86 4.95
CA ALA A 818 -6.50 -8.01 4.11
C ALA A 818 -6.13 -9.36 4.70
N VAL A 819 -6.93 -10.38 4.40
CA VAL A 819 -6.66 -11.77 4.76
C VAL A 819 -6.70 -12.67 3.53
N LEU A 820 -5.72 -13.57 3.39
CA LEU A 820 -5.80 -14.66 2.41
C LEU A 820 -6.81 -15.70 2.88
N VAL A 821 -7.72 -16.10 2.00
CA VAL A 821 -8.92 -16.86 2.40
C VAL A 821 -8.82 -18.38 2.22
N TYR A 822 -7.65 -18.90 1.82
CA TYR A 822 -7.41 -20.35 1.67
C TYR A 822 -6.26 -20.81 2.58
N ALA A 823 -6.55 -21.68 3.54
CA ALA A 823 -5.62 -21.99 4.63
C ALA A 823 -4.61 -23.12 4.35
N ALA A 824 -4.92 -24.00 3.40
CA ALA A 824 -4.24 -25.30 3.28
C ALA A 824 -2.85 -25.29 2.61
N TYR A 825 -2.36 -24.15 2.09
CA TYR A 825 -1.20 -24.16 1.18
C TYR A 825 -0.24 -22.97 1.32
N ILE A 826 -0.07 -22.38 2.51
CA ILE A 826 0.81 -21.20 2.68
C ILE A 826 2.23 -21.45 2.13
N ALA A 827 2.82 -22.61 2.42
CA ALA A 827 4.15 -22.95 1.91
C ALA A 827 4.20 -22.90 0.37
N ASP A 828 3.23 -23.51 -0.32
CA ASP A 828 3.15 -23.52 -1.78
C ASP A 828 2.77 -22.15 -2.36
N MET A 829 1.93 -21.37 -1.67
CA MET A 829 1.53 -20.02 -2.07
C MET A 829 2.70 -19.05 -2.05
N VAL A 830 3.50 -19.08 -0.97
CA VAL A 830 4.68 -18.22 -0.88
C VAL A 830 5.79 -18.75 -1.80
N ILE A 831 5.93 -20.07 -1.99
CA ILE A 831 6.83 -20.63 -3.00
C ILE A 831 6.43 -20.16 -4.41
N THR A 832 5.15 -20.11 -4.75
CA THR A 832 4.65 -19.63 -6.06
C THR A 832 4.94 -18.15 -6.25
N ALA A 833 4.66 -17.32 -5.23
CA ALA A 833 5.03 -15.90 -5.24
C ALA A 833 6.54 -15.73 -5.50
N LEU A 834 7.38 -16.55 -4.85
CA LEU A 834 8.84 -16.52 -4.97
C LEU A 834 9.39 -17.06 -6.30
N SER A 835 8.84 -18.16 -6.82
CA SER A 835 9.26 -18.74 -8.10
C SER A 835 9.02 -17.77 -9.25
N ASP A 836 7.93 -17.01 -9.15
CA ASP A 836 7.64 -15.93 -10.06
C ASP A 836 8.75 -14.86 -9.96
N PHE A 837 9.07 -14.35 -8.75
CA PHE A 837 10.12 -13.33 -8.58
C PHE A 837 11.51 -13.76 -9.05
N ALA A 838 11.86 -15.03 -8.88
CA ALA A 838 13.16 -15.60 -9.23
C ALA A 838 13.37 -15.87 -10.72
N SER A 839 12.30 -15.94 -11.50
CA SER A 839 12.39 -16.12 -12.94
C SER A 839 12.87 -14.83 -13.62
N ASN A 840 13.89 -14.88 -14.49
CA ASN A 840 14.34 -13.72 -15.28
C ASN A 840 13.21 -13.04 -16.10
N SER A 841 12.08 -13.73 -16.28
CA SER A 841 10.83 -13.19 -16.81
C SER A 841 10.21 -12.09 -15.97
N ILE A 842 10.51 -11.99 -14.67
CA ILE A 842 9.98 -10.94 -13.80
C ILE A 842 10.75 -9.63 -13.86
N ILE A 843 12.05 -9.60 -14.19
CA ILE A 843 12.66 -8.32 -14.60
C ILE A 843 11.94 -7.78 -15.85
N GLY A 844 11.41 -8.67 -16.70
CA GLY A 844 10.53 -8.34 -17.83
C GLY A 844 9.04 -8.15 -17.48
N ALA A 845 8.53 -8.68 -16.36
CA ALA A 845 7.10 -8.61 -15.99
C ALA A 845 6.79 -7.62 -14.84
N ILE A 846 7.77 -7.23 -14.03
CA ILE A 846 7.73 -6.08 -13.11
C ILE A 846 7.89 -4.78 -13.89
N ARG A 847 8.62 -4.77 -15.03
CA ARG A 847 8.77 -3.57 -15.87
C ARG A 847 7.46 -3.04 -16.48
N PRO A 848 6.47 -3.88 -16.86
CA PRO A 848 5.17 -3.40 -17.34
C PRO A 848 4.00 -3.55 -16.35
N LYS A 849 4.02 -4.42 -15.33
CA LYS A 849 2.84 -4.65 -14.44
C LYS A 849 2.69 -3.64 -13.29
N LEU A 850 3.52 -2.60 -13.26
CA LEU A 850 3.46 -1.49 -12.33
C LEU A 850 3.44 -0.22 -13.20
N CYS A 851 2.50 0.68 -12.94
CA CYS A 851 2.39 1.91 -13.71
C CYS A 851 3.65 2.76 -13.42
N PHE A 852 4.44 3.13 -14.43
CA PHE A 852 5.67 3.89 -14.22
C PHE A 852 5.68 5.23 -14.94
N PRO A 853 5.77 6.33 -14.19
CA PRO A 853 6.28 7.58 -14.71
C PRO A 853 7.81 7.54 -14.89
N GLY A 854 8.31 8.05 -16.02
CA GLY A 854 9.74 8.32 -16.21
C GLY A 854 10.26 9.37 -15.23
N GLN A 855 11.54 9.26 -14.85
CA GLN A 855 12.17 10.04 -13.78
C GLN A 855 12.21 11.58 -13.97
N ASP A 856 11.82 12.12 -15.12
CA ASP A 856 12.04 13.54 -15.45
C ASP A 856 10.84 14.22 -16.13
N ASN A 857 9.62 14.14 -15.60
CA ASN A 857 8.57 15.16 -15.84
C ASN A 857 7.28 14.92 -15.05
N TRP A 858 6.77 15.97 -14.41
CA TRP A 858 5.49 16.02 -13.68
C TRP A 858 4.29 16.39 -14.57
N LEU A 859 4.43 16.22 -15.87
CA LEU A 859 3.32 16.18 -16.82
C LEU A 859 3.28 14.76 -17.36
N PHE A 860 2.28 13.99 -16.95
CA PHE A 860 1.83 12.89 -17.80
C PHE A 860 0.72 13.46 -18.67
N THR A 861 1.00 13.50 -19.97
CA THR A 861 -0.03 13.44 -21.01
C THR A 861 -0.85 12.18 -20.78
N LYS A 862 -1.85 11.94 -21.62
CA LYS A 862 -2.80 10.82 -21.53
C LYS A 862 -2.15 9.41 -21.28
N ASP A 863 -0.81 9.29 -21.37
CA ASP A 863 0.15 8.19 -21.64
C ASP A 863 0.71 7.37 -20.46
N ASP A 864 0.09 7.40 -19.28
CA ASP A 864 0.40 6.45 -18.20
C ASP A 864 -0.53 5.23 -18.21
N THR A 865 -0.35 4.32 -19.18
CA THR A 865 -1.14 3.07 -19.29
C THR A 865 -0.60 1.96 -18.37
N CYS A 866 -1.44 1.50 -17.45
CA CYS A 866 -1.19 0.37 -16.56
C CYS A 866 -1.54 -0.96 -17.26
N TYR A 867 -0.63 -1.95 -17.29
CA TYR A 867 -0.96 -3.28 -17.82
C TYR A 867 -1.67 -4.13 -16.75
N THR A 868 -2.88 -4.61 -17.04
CA THR A 868 -3.72 -5.36 -16.08
C THR A 868 -3.43 -6.86 -15.99
N SER A 869 -2.86 -7.52 -17.02
CA SER A 869 -2.28 -8.87 -16.90
C SER A 869 -1.40 -9.23 -18.11
N VAL A 870 -0.45 -10.16 -17.91
CA VAL A 870 0.33 -10.83 -18.96
C VAL A 870 0.37 -12.30 -18.59
N THR A 871 -0.13 -13.17 -19.48
CA THR A 871 -0.04 -14.62 -19.34
C THR A 871 0.84 -15.20 -20.46
N PHE A 872 1.74 -16.11 -20.08
CA PHE A 872 2.70 -16.77 -20.96
C PHE A 872 2.23 -18.19 -21.26
N TYR A 873 2.20 -18.58 -22.54
CA TYR A 873 2.03 -19.99 -22.91
C TYR A 873 3.07 -20.41 -23.95
N GLU A 874 3.71 -21.53 -23.65
CA GLU A 874 4.63 -22.21 -24.55
C GLU A 874 3.84 -23.22 -25.40
N ALA A 875 3.62 -22.90 -26.67
CA ALA A 875 3.00 -23.81 -27.62
C ALA A 875 4.08 -24.36 -28.56
N CYS A 876 4.72 -25.45 -28.16
CA CYS A 876 5.61 -26.19 -29.06
C CYS A 876 4.78 -27.14 -29.92
N SER A 877 5.01 -27.16 -31.24
CA SER A 877 4.56 -28.27 -32.07
C SER A 877 5.33 -29.54 -31.72
N VAL A 878 4.78 -30.71 -32.10
CA VAL A 878 5.31 -32.04 -31.76
C VAL A 878 6.76 -32.27 -32.23
N ASP A 879 7.26 -31.46 -33.17
CA ASP A 879 8.68 -31.36 -33.49
C ASP A 879 9.33 -30.18 -32.75
N LYS A 880 10.30 -30.50 -31.87
CA LYS A 880 10.93 -29.62 -30.87
C LYS A 880 11.75 -28.44 -31.41
N ASP A 881 11.73 -28.17 -32.71
CA ASP A 881 12.58 -27.15 -33.35
C ASP A 881 11.86 -25.81 -33.64
N ASN A 882 10.59 -25.67 -33.26
CA ASN A 882 9.85 -24.40 -33.35
C ASN A 882 8.85 -24.25 -32.19
N CYS A 883 9.33 -23.75 -31.06
CA CYS A 883 8.45 -23.28 -29.99
C CYS A 883 7.98 -21.85 -30.33
N LEU A 884 6.66 -21.66 -30.42
CA LEU A 884 6.07 -20.33 -30.59
C LEU A 884 5.77 -19.76 -29.21
N TYR A 885 6.47 -18.70 -28.86
CA TYR A 885 6.17 -17.88 -27.68
C TYR A 885 4.97 -16.99 -27.99
N LYS A 886 3.89 -17.16 -27.23
CA LYS A 886 2.72 -16.28 -27.29
C LYS A 886 2.51 -15.61 -25.95
N TYR A 887 2.40 -14.29 -25.99
CA TYR A 887 1.97 -13.47 -24.87
C TYR A 887 0.49 -13.15 -25.06
N ASP A 888 -0.32 -13.39 -24.03
CA ASP A 888 -1.68 -12.87 -23.98
C ASP A 888 -1.72 -11.69 -23.01
N VAL A 889 -2.01 -10.51 -23.55
CA VAL A 889 -2.19 -9.27 -22.77
C VAL A 889 -3.66 -8.89 -22.87
N SER A 890 -4.32 -8.69 -21.73
CA SER A 890 -5.65 -8.11 -21.65
C SER A 890 -5.58 -6.72 -21.02
N HIS A 891 -6.06 -5.72 -21.77
CA HIS A 891 -6.36 -4.37 -21.28
C HIS A 891 -7.77 -4.03 -21.77
N PRO A 892 -8.67 -3.52 -20.90
CA PRO A 892 -9.98 -3.06 -21.33
C PRO A 892 -9.95 -1.90 -22.35
N GLU A 893 -8.85 -1.15 -22.45
CA GLU A 893 -8.73 0.06 -23.27
C GLU A 893 -8.08 -0.14 -24.64
N PHE A 894 -7.55 -1.33 -24.96
CA PHE A 894 -7.13 -1.62 -26.34
C PHE A 894 -8.31 -1.54 -27.33
N ALA A 895 -9.54 -1.46 -26.83
CA ALA A 895 -10.77 -1.27 -27.59
C ALA A 895 -11.33 0.19 -27.59
N ARG A 896 -10.46 1.21 -27.60
CA ARG A 896 -10.68 2.65 -27.96
C ARG A 896 -11.18 3.58 -26.83
N PRO A 897 -10.62 4.81 -26.75
CA PRO A 897 -11.26 5.93 -27.45
C PRO A 897 -10.32 6.61 -28.48
N LEU A 898 -10.84 6.83 -29.69
CA LEU A 898 -10.17 7.61 -30.73
C LEU A 898 -10.23 9.11 -30.36
N ILE A 899 -9.10 9.81 -30.47
CA ILE A 899 -9.10 11.28 -30.39
C ILE A 899 -9.56 11.82 -31.75
N TYR A 900 -10.53 12.72 -31.75
CA TYR A 900 -10.93 13.48 -32.93
C TYR A 900 -10.29 14.87 -32.84
N VAL A 901 -9.48 15.22 -33.83
CA VAL A 901 -8.82 16.53 -33.91
C VAL A 901 -9.29 17.22 -35.18
N TYR A 902 -9.80 18.45 -35.04
CA TYR A 902 -10.27 19.28 -36.15
C TYR A 902 -9.12 20.10 -36.76
N GLU A 903 -9.18 20.39 -38.06
CA GLU A 903 -8.08 21.01 -38.84
C GLU A 903 -7.65 22.41 -38.39
N ASN A 904 -8.45 23.10 -37.58
CA ASN A 904 -8.13 24.42 -37.05
C ASN A 904 -7.15 24.41 -35.88
N ALA A 905 -6.61 23.24 -35.49
CA ALA A 905 -5.65 23.10 -34.39
C ALA A 905 -4.37 22.31 -34.78
N PRO A 906 -3.59 22.74 -35.80
CA PRO A 906 -2.39 22.01 -36.26
C PRO A 906 -1.23 22.03 -35.25
N GLU A 907 -1.22 22.99 -34.32
CA GLU A 907 -0.28 23.07 -33.20
C GLU A 907 -0.80 22.36 -31.95
N ALA A 908 -1.96 21.68 -31.99
CA ALA A 908 -2.44 20.92 -30.85
C ALA A 908 -1.43 19.83 -30.49
N GLN A 909 -0.92 19.89 -29.27
CA GLN A 909 0.01 18.92 -28.75
C GLN A 909 -0.77 17.62 -28.47
N LEU A 910 -0.47 16.54 -29.20
CA LEU A 910 -1.13 15.24 -29.00
C LEU A 910 -0.47 14.46 -27.87
N THR A 911 0.86 14.55 -27.80
CA THR A 911 1.73 14.00 -26.75
C THR A 911 2.94 14.93 -26.55
N LYS A 912 3.82 14.70 -25.56
CA LYS A 912 4.99 15.56 -25.30
C LYS A 912 5.89 15.77 -26.53
N TYR A 913 6.04 14.75 -27.39
CA TYR A 913 6.88 14.82 -28.58
C TYR A 913 6.14 14.85 -29.92
N ILE A 914 4.81 14.73 -29.95
CA ILE A 914 4.01 14.62 -31.18
C ILE A 914 2.93 15.71 -31.21
N LYS A 915 2.93 16.51 -32.28
CA LYS A 915 1.89 17.51 -32.57
C LYS A 915 0.85 16.96 -33.54
N ALA A 916 -0.28 17.65 -33.62
CA ALA A 916 -1.35 17.31 -34.56
C ALA A 916 -0.86 17.35 -36.02
N SER A 917 -0.01 18.32 -36.35
CA SER A 917 0.64 18.44 -37.66
C SER A 917 1.56 17.26 -38.03
N ASP A 918 2.16 16.57 -37.05
CA ASP A 918 2.96 15.37 -37.28
C ASP A 918 2.10 14.17 -37.70
N TRP A 919 0.79 14.24 -37.41
CA TRP A 919 -0.16 13.15 -37.58
C TRP A 919 -1.20 13.41 -38.69
N GLN A 920 -1.43 14.66 -39.07
CA GLN A 920 -2.47 15.08 -40.01
C GLN A 920 -2.25 14.56 -41.44
N SER A 921 -3.34 14.18 -42.11
CA SER A 921 -3.28 13.80 -43.53
C SER A 921 -3.09 15.02 -44.42
N GLN A 922 -2.16 14.94 -45.38
CA GLN A 922 -1.79 16.03 -46.29
C GLN A 922 -2.80 16.25 -47.44
N ASP A 923 -4.05 15.83 -47.28
CA ASP A 923 -5.14 16.04 -48.26
C ASP A 923 -6.24 16.98 -47.77
N GLY A 924 -6.08 17.61 -46.60
CA GLY A 924 -7.05 18.60 -46.10
C GLY A 924 -8.34 17.95 -45.58
N ALA A 925 -8.25 16.82 -44.87
CA ALA A 925 -9.40 16.15 -44.26
C ALA A 925 -9.90 16.91 -43.02
N PRO A 926 -11.22 17.24 -42.92
CA PRO A 926 -11.77 18.19 -41.93
C PRO A 926 -11.62 17.77 -40.46
N TYR A 927 -11.27 16.51 -40.23
CA TYR A 927 -10.91 15.96 -38.94
C TYR A 927 -9.95 14.78 -39.16
N MET A 928 -9.07 14.53 -38.18
CA MET A 928 -8.29 13.31 -38.11
C MET A 928 -8.69 12.48 -36.90
N ARG A 929 -8.57 11.17 -37.05
CA ARG A 929 -8.72 10.21 -35.95
C ARG A 929 -7.33 9.81 -35.50
N VAL A 930 -7.11 9.76 -34.20
CA VAL A 930 -5.85 9.33 -33.64
C VAL A 930 -6.06 8.22 -32.61
N GLY A 931 -5.43 7.08 -32.89
CA GLY A 931 -5.41 5.90 -32.06
C GLY A 931 -4.47 6.13 -30.88
N TYR A 932 -5.07 6.16 -29.70
CA TYR A 932 -4.39 6.53 -28.48
C TYR A 932 -3.20 5.60 -28.12
N ALA A 933 -3.37 4.30 -28.31
CA ALA A 933 -2.33 3.29 -28.10
C ALA A 933 -1.16 3.37 -29.09
N VAL A 934 -1.36 3.96 -30.28
CA VAL A 934 -0.28 4.14 -31.27
C VAL A 934 0.58 5.34 -30.90
N LEU A 935 -0.04 6.44 -30.47
CA LEU A 935 0.68 7.65 -30.04
C LEU A 935 1.61 7.36 -28.85
N THR A 936 1.08 6.76 -27.80
CA THR A 936 1.82 6.34 -26.58
C THR A 936 3.03 5.48 -26.89
N THR A 937 2.83 4.45 -27.72
CA THR A 937 3.91 3.55 -28.14
C THR A 937 5.04 4.31 -28.82
N ILE A 938 4.70 5.24 -29.71
CA ILE A 938 5.68 6.02 -30.46
C ILE A 938 6.38 7.07 -29.59
N GLU A 939 5.64 7.74 -28.70
CA GLU A 939 6.21 8.67 -27.72
C GLU A 939 7.25 7.97 -26.83
N PHE A 940 6.93 6.78 -26.32
CA PHE A 940 7.86 6.01 -25.51
C PHE A 940 9.14 5.64 -26.29
N MET A 941 9.02 5.19 -27.54
CA MET A 941 10.18 4.89 -28.37
C MET A 941 11.00 6.13 -28.68
N MET A 942 10.36 7.26 -29.01
CA MET A 942 11.04 8.54 -29.21
C MET A 942 11.84 8.95 -27.98
N TYR A 943 11.27 8.78 -26.78
CA TYR A 943 11.98 9.02 -25.52
C TYR A 943 13.15 8.06 -25.33
N TYR A 944 12.91 6.75 -25.42
CA TYR A 944 13.91 5.71 -25.19
C TYR A 944 15.14 5.87 -26.10
N PHE A 945 14.92 6.08 -27.39
CA PHE A 945 16.01 6.25 -28.34
C PHE A 945 16.69 7.61 -28.21
N LYS A 946 15.96 8.71 -27.93
CA LYS A 946 16.60 10.02 -27.65
C LYS A 946 17.45 10.01 -26.39
N ALA A 947 17.00 9.36 -25.31
CA ALA A 947 17.75 9.24 -24.05
C ALA A 947 19.04 8.43 -24.22
N THR A 948 19.06 7.50 -25.17
CA THR A 948 20.25 6.72 -25.55
C THR A 948 21.05 7.36 -26.69
N ASN A 949 20.72 8.59 -27.08
CA ASN A 949 21.35 9.36 -28.15
C ASN A 949 21.22 8.75 -29.56
N HIS A 950 20.22 7.89 -29.75
CA HIS A 950 19.82 7.29 -31.03
C HIS A 950 18.61 8.04 -31.63
N GLY A 951 18.71 8.53 -32.87
CA GLY A 951 17.71 9.44 -33.43
C GLY A 951 16.44 8.77 -33.97
N LEU A 952 15.24 9.26 -33.62
CA LEU A 952 13.96 8.74 -34.13
C LEU A 952 12.95 9.88 -34.37
N LEU A 953 12.25 9.84 -35.52
CA LEU A 953 11.19 10.78 -35.91
C LEU A 953 9.89 10.02 -36.22
N ALA A 954 8.80 10.42 -35.57
CA ALA A 954 7.46 9.97 -35.92
C ALA A 954 6.93 10.75 -37.13
N GLY A 955 6.30 10.09 -38.11
CA GLY A 955 5.72 10.77 -39.27
C GLY A 955 4.46 10.10 -39.82
N SER A 956 3.33 10.80 -39.71
CA SER A 956 2.00 10.52 -40.29
C SER A 956 1.43 9.11 -40.06
N GLY A 957 0.59 8.98 -39.03
CA GLY A 957 -0.24 7.79 -38.80
C GLY A 957 -1.67 7.86 -39.33
N TYR A 958 -2.14 9.02 -39.79
CA TYR A 958 -3.45 9.18 -40.40
C TYR A 958 -3.32 9.45 -41.90
N ARG A 959 -3.83 8.54 -42.72
CA ARG A 959 -3.75 8.63 -44.20
C ARG A 959 -5.07 8.24 -44.83
N THR A 960 -5.72 9.20 -45.49
CA THR A 960 -6.96 8.90 -46.21
C THR A 960 -6.70 8.06 -47.45
N LYS A 961 -7.76 7.42 -47.97
CA LYS A 961 -7.70 6.67 -49.23
C LYS A 961 -7.32 7.57 -50.42
N THR A 962 -7.80 8.82 -50.42
CA THR A 962 -7.52 9.81 -51.46
C THR A 962 -6.04 10.20 -51.45
N ARG A 963 -5.47 10.56 -50.28
CA ARG A 963 -4.05 10.88 -50.15
C ARG A 963 -3.16 9.70 -50.50
N ASN A 964 -3.54 8.50 -50.08
CA ASN A 964 -2.78 7.30 -50.40
C ASN A 964 -2.67 7.08 -51.91
N SER A 965 -3.75 7.31 -52.64
CA SER A 965 -3.79 7.18 -54.10
C SER A 965 -2.95 8.27 -54.80
N SER A 966 -2.98 9.52 -54.31
CA SER A 966 -2.29 10.65 -54.94
C SER A 966 -0.77 10.61 -54.84
N VAL A 967 -0.23 9.91 -53.84
CA VAL A 967 1.23 9.74 -53.66
C VAL A 967 1.72 8.34 -54.07
N GLY A 968 0.89 7.57 -54.79
CA GLY A 968 1.25 6.25 -55.32
C GLY A 968 1.38 5.14 -54.27
N GLY A 969 0.67 5.23 -53.14
CA GLY A 969 0.68 4.21 -52.09
C GLY A 969 -0.11 2.94 -52.47
N ALA A 970 0.23 1.81 -51.85
CA ALA A 970 -0.43 0.53 -52.13
C ALA A 970 -1.94 0.58 -51.78
N PRO A 971 -2.83 -0.12 -52.51
CA PRO A 971 -4.30 0.04 -52.41
C PRO A 971 -4.90 -0.14 -50.99
N ARG A 972 -4.23 -0.87 -50.09
CA ARG A 972 -4.65 -1.10 -48.69
C ARG A 972 -3.76 -0.43 -47.63
N SER A 973 -2.78 0.38 -48.05
CA SER A 973 -1.85 1.08 -47.15
C SER A 973 -2.39 2.43 -46.65
N HIS A 974 -3.70 2.58 -46.52
CA HIS A 974 -4.35 3.79 -46.01
C HIS A 974 -4.76 3.56 -44.55
N HIS A 975 -4.58 4.56 -43.69
CA HIS A 975 -4.80 4.48 -42.25
C HIS A 975 -5.90 5.48 -41.82
N PRO A 976 -7.17 5.24 -42.19
CA PRO A 976 -8.26 6.18 -41.96
C PRO A 976 -8.76 6.20 -40.50
N ASP A 977 -8.33 5.23 -39.69
CA ASP A 977 -8.75 5.07 -38.30
C ASP A 977 -7.71 5.59 -37.30
N GLY A 978 -6.53 6.04 -37.76
CA GLY A 978 -5.48 6.57 -36.88
C GLY A 978 -4.78 5.55 -35.98
N VAL A 979 -4.98 4.25 -36.24
CA VAL A 979 -4.46 3.13 -35.44
C VAL A 979 -3.21 2.50 -36.06
N ALA A 980 -2.49 3.22 -36.91
CA ALA A 980 -1.20 2.80 -37.45
C ALA A 980 -0.30 4.01 -37.73
N ALA A 981 1.00 3.81 -37.92
CA ALA A 981 1.96 4.86 -38.22
C ALA A 981 3.24 4.35 -38.88
N ASP A 982 3.88 5.21 -39.68
CA ASP A 982 5.23 5.02 -40.18
C ASP A 982 6.23 5.83 -39.33
N ILE A 983 7.33 5.20 -38.95
CA ILE A 983 8.38 5.80 -38.12
C ILE A 983 9.65 5.88 -38.94
N THR A 984 10.27 7.05 -38.96
CA THR A 984 11.54 7.28 -39.66
C THR A 984 12.70 7.29 -38.67
N LEU A 985 13.75 6.53 -38.96
CA LEU A 985 14.86 6.30 -38.04
C LEU A 985 15.96 7.37 -38.11
N THR A 986 15.79 8.50 -38.82
CA THR A 986 16.89 9.39 -39.22
C THR A 986 17.13 10.59 -38.29
N GLY A 987 16.64 10.58 -37.05
CA GLY A 987 16.54 11.78 -36.19
C GLY A 987 17.82 12.25 -35.47
N GLY A 988 18.99 11.65 -35.71
CA GLY A 988 20.20 11.85 -34.89
C GLY A 988 21.45 11.19 -35.48
N PRO A 989 22.67 11.44 -34.94
CA PRO A 989 23.93 11.05 -35.56
C PRO A 989 24.11 9.53 -35.69
N ASN A 990 23.43 8.74 -34.85
CA ASN A 990 23.39 7.26 -34.92
C ASN A 990 21.94 6.76 -34.88
N PRO A 991 21.29 6.48 -36.02
CA PRO A 991 19.92 5.98 -36.04
C PRO A 991 19.82 4.60 -35.34
N PRO A 992 18.73 4.30 -34.59
CA PRO A 992 18.55 3.00 -33.97
C PRO A 992 18.39 1.91 -35.03
N ARG A 993 18.82 0.68 -34.73
CA ARG A 993 18.64 -0.44 -35.67
C ARG A 993 17.15 -0.76 -35.77
N LYS A 994 16.70 -1.08 -36.97
CA LYS A 994 15.29 -1.48 -37.23
C LYS A 994 14.82 -2.59 -36.30
N CYS A 995 15.65 -3.62 -36.06
CA CYS A 995 15.26 -4.71 -35.16
C CYS A 995 15.03 -4.24 -33.73
N ASP A 996 15.83 -3.28 -33.22
CA ASP A 996 15.65 -2.78 -31.85
C ASP A 996 14.34 -1.99 -31.73
N VAL A 997 14.00 -1.20 -32.75
CA VAL A 997 12.74 -0.45 -32.81
C VAL A 997 11.54 -1.38 -32.94
N LEU A 998 11.65 -2.41 -33.80
CA LEU A 998 10.60 -3.40 -34.04
C LEU A 998 10.35 -4.29 -32.81
N SER A 999 11.40 -4.74 -32.14
CA SER A 999 11.30 -5.52 -30.90
C SER A 999 10.70 -4.69 -29.77
N LEU A 1000 11.08 -3.42 -29.65
CA LEU A 1000 10.49 -2.52 -28.64
C LEU A 1000 9.01 -2.23 -28.95
N ALA A 1001 8.65 -1.99 -30.20
CA ALA A 1001 7.27 -1.80 -30.63
C ALA A 1001 6.39 -3.03 -30.35
N ASP A 1002 6.87 -4.22 -30.70
CA ASP A 1002 6.15 -5.48 -30.45
C ASP A 1002 5.91 -5.73 -28.96
N TYR A 1003 6.93 -5.43 -28.14
CA TYR A 1003 6.86 -5.49 -26.68
C TYR A 1003 5.81 -4.52 -26.12
N LEU A 1004 5.80 -3.26 -26.56
CA LEU A 1004 4.86 -2.24 -26.07
C LEU A 1004 3.41 -2.54 -26.46
N ILE A 1005 3.19 -3.14 -27.63
CA ILE A 1005 1.85 -3.43 -28.20
C ILE A 1005 1.32 -4.81 -27.79
N GLY A 1006 2.14 -5.65 -27.13
CA GLY A 1006 1.72 -6.93 -26.57
C GLY A 1006 1.45 -8.02 -27.61
N GLY A 1007 2.22 -8.05 -28.71
CA GLY A 1007 2.25 -9.16 -29.67
C GLY A 1007 0.98 -9.42 -30.50
N LYS A 1008 -0.08 -8.60 -30.36
CA LYS A 1008 -1.32 -8.70 -31.15
C LYS A 1008 -1.40 -7.71 -32.33
N GLY A 1009 -0.36 -6.91 -32.56
CA GLY A 1009 -0.29 -5.98 -33.71
C GLY A 1009 -0.20 -6.69 -35.06
N GLU A 1010 -0.86 -6.15 -36.09
CA GLU A 1010 -0.63 -6.58 -37.48
C GLU A 1010 0.72 -6.01 -37.94
N ALA A 1011 1.70 -6.90 -38.05
CA ALA A 1011 3.13 -6.66 -38.27
C ALA A 1011 3.58 -5.48 -39.17
N LEU A 1012 4.29 -4.53 -38.56
CA LEU A 1012 5.76 -4.46 -38.57
C LEU A 1012 6.43 -4.95 -39.87
N HIS A 1013 6.25 -4.23 -40.98
CA HIS A 1013 7.07 -4.45 -42.18
C HIS A 1013 8.34 -3.60 -42.11
N GLU A 1014 9.44 -4.10 -42.68
CA GLU A 1014 10.53 -3.23 -43.10
C GLU A 1014 9.95 -2.26 -44.14
N GLY A 1015 9.82 -0.99 -43.78
CA GLY A 1015 9.60 0.04 -44.79
C GLY A 1015 10.86 0.20 -45.65
N LYS A 1016 11.08 1.41 -46.19
CA LYS A 1016 12.35 1.74 -46.86
C LYS A 1016 13.52 1.55 -45.86
N ALA A 1017 14.77 1.62 -46.33
CA ALA A 1017 15.97 1.40 -45.50
C ALA A 1017 15.98 2.15 -44.14
N SER A 1018 15.21 3.23 -44.02
CA SER A 1018 15.11 4.09 -42.85
C SER A 1018 13.73 4.18 -42.20
N THR A 1019 12.76 3.31 -42.51
CA THR A 1019 11.40 3.37 -41.92
C THR A 1019 10.88 2.05 -41.34
N VAL A 1020 10.05 2.15 -40.29
CA VAL A 1020 9.39 1.06 -39.56
C VAL A 1020 7.88 1.33 -39.50
N HIS A 1021 7.05 0.35 -39.85
CA HIS A 1021 5.59 0.47 -39.79
C HIS A 1021 5.02 -0.14 -38.51
N ILE A 1022 4.05 0.52 -37.84
CA ILE A 1022 3.40 0.02 -36.63
C ILE A 1022 1.88 0.12 -36.77
N ALA A 1023 1.14 -0.92 -36.39
CA ALA A 1023 -0.32 -0.93 -36.40
C ALA A 1023 -0.93 -1.69 -35.22
N ILE A 1024 -2.06 -1.19 -34.69
CA ILE A 1024 -2.83 -1.80 -33.59
C ILE A 1024 -4.21 -2.22 -34.12
N PRO A 1025 -4.70 -3.44 -33.85
CA PRO A 1025 -5.96 -3.93 -34.44
C PRO A 1025 -7.18 -3.15 -33.94
N GLY A 1026 -8.06 -2.74 -34.86
CA GLY A 1026 -9.37 -2.15 -34.54
C GLY A 1026 -10.53 -3.13 -34.71
N LYS A 1027 -11.67 -2.87 -34.04
CA LYS A 1027 -12.91 -3.71 -34.02
C LYS A 1027 -13.46 -4.09 -35.41
N ASN A 1028 -13.05 -3.40 -36.48
CA ASN A 1028 -13.52 -3.61 -37.87
C ASN A 1028 -12.40 -3.88 -38.89
N ASN A 1029 -11.14 -4.06 -38.47
CA ASN A 1029 -10.06 -4.31 -39.43
C ASN A 1029 -10.19 -5.74 -39.99
N ARG A 1030 -10.54 -5.86 -41.28
CA ARG A 1030 -10.68 -7.14 -42.00
C ARG A 1030 -9.42 -7.54 -42.78
N ASP A 1031 -8.30 -6.86 -42.56
CA ASP A 1031 -7.02 -7.17 -43.23
C ASP A 1031 -6.27 -8.28 -42.48
N GLY A 1032 -6.92 -9.44 -42.34
CA GLY A 1032 -6.36 -10.66 -41.75
C GLY A 1032 -5.26 -11.31 -42.59
N HIS A 1033 -4.16 -10.59 -42.83
CA HIS A 1033 -2.89 -11.16 -43.27
C HIS A 1033 -1.89 -11.05 -42.11
N LYS A 1034 -1.68 -12.17 -41.40
CA LYS A 1034 -0.60 -12.32 -40.42
C LYS A 1034 0.75 -12.19 -41.12
N TYR A 1035 1.40 -11.03 -41.08
CA TYR A 1035 2.82 -10.99 -41.42
C TYR A 1035 3.62 -11.49 -40.21
N LYS A 1036 4.45 -12.51 -40.41
CA LYS A 1036 5.50 -12.88 -39.45
C LYS A 1036 6.69 -11.98 -39.73
N TRP A 1037 7.18 -11.24 -38.74
CA TRP A 1037 8.48 -10.60 -38.82
C TRP A 1037 9.52 -11.43 -38.05
N SER A 1038 10.70 -11.56 -38.62
CA SER A 1038 11.88 -12.16 -37.99
C SER A 1038 13.07 -11.29 -38.35
N CYS A 1039 13.87 -10.86 -37.37
CA CYS A 1039 15.14 -10.19 -37.62
C CYS A 1039 16.06 -11.19 -38.36
N GLN A 1040 16.47 -10.87 -39.60
CA GLN A 1040 17.49 -11.64 -40.32
C GLN A 1040 18.88 -11.17 -39.94
#